data_AF-A0A958A6U9-F1
#
_entry.id   AF-A0A958A6U9-F1
#
_cell.length_a   1.000
_cell.length_b   1.000
_cell.length_c   1.000
_cell.angle_alpha   90.00
_cell.angle_beta   90.00
_cell.angle_gamma   90.00
#
_symmetry.space_group_name_H-M   'P 1'
#
loop_
_entity.id
_entity.type
_entity.pdbx_description
1 polymer ?
#
loop_
_entity_poly.entity_id
_entity_poly.type
_entity_poly.pdbx_seq_one_letter_code
_entity_poly.pdbx_strand_id
1 'polypeptide(L)'
;MLKLYFLGPPRVEIDETPVDIQRRRALALLAYLAVNRQAHSRDTLATLLFPDADQRRARAYLRRDLAALNTSLPGDWLVADRDTVMLQAGSGIWIDVEQFRRLLADCQAHDHPPGEPCPDCLPLLTEAATLYTDHFLAGFTLNDSPEFDDWQFFQGESLRQEYGSILERLVKGLTAAGDVEAAIPYARRWVALDSLHEPAQQQLIQIYAQSGQQAAALRQYEEFAKLLDEELGIPPEEETATLYEAIKAKRLVGAFLKQKIEPPAKKAQSAEPVAQPVKSVVNTDQAASLGAPQLPAQLGRYELLKKIGRGGFATVYEARDRELDRPVALKALSPHLLVDTDWIKRFRREAQLIAHLDHPHVVPIYDVGQAEGRHFIVMRLVNGPSLAGRLTEQGPFAWPEALALMTVVAEGLDYAHRRNILHRDLKPANILLDPERGPLLSDFGLAKLAGSNSLSRTNEVVGTPFYIAPEIWDGQPATPQTDIYALGCILFEIITGQKLFAGETPPSVMRAHFEPLRLPPSWPEGTPAGLADLFTVALAKDPRQRYATAADLIEALAGLTETKRMPPNPMNDSSVMALAAQRREAGHYQAAIELLTPLLLNAPADESLQREMMRLYALAGQRHEALRQYQDCVAALALELKALPGPETQQLYQQILNDEIAPPAAAASKPTGLPPAPIAVEVERSAPLVGRQAELDQVRATIMGSWAGQGCTLLLAGVSGVGKTRLAYEALRAVAEAGGITMVGAAYEQEGHLAYHPFIEAIDRYLSEQQQPPDHNPITHYRPMGLTDPQQENSSLFKATNVFLTRLADDRPVVLLVDDLHAADEASLSLFHYLARQTRSTPIILMATYRTDISANGVSPFGSLLNALYREQLSQVVRVQSLSAEAAAKLIEHTLAGEADPALVKAICEIAEGNPFYVQQITQAMQREGRLVHAQGRWRLPPGSALQVPSELRDLLRERVQRLGSTVET
;
A
#
# COMPACT_ATOMS: atom_id res chain seq x y z
N MET A 1 -24.92 22.11 -29.52
CA MET A 1 -23.89 21.82 -28.50
C MET A 1 -24.44 20.84 -27.49
N LEU A 2 -23.75 19.72 -27.28
CA LEU A 2 -24.10 18.70 -26.29
C LEU A 2 -23.54 19.12 -24.92
N LYS A 3 -24.39 19.27 -23.91
CA LYS A 3 -23.99 19.53 -22.51
C LYS A 3 -24.32 18.31 -21.66
N LEU A 4 -23.32 17.83 -20.92
CA LEU A 4 -23.43 16.70 -20.00
C LEU A 4 -23.22 17.19 -18.58
N TYR A 5 -24.20 16.95 -17.72
CA TYR A 5 -24.18 17.30 -16.32
C TYR A 5 -24.14 16.04 -15.46
N PHE A 6 -23.07 15.83 -14.70
CA PHE A 6 -22.87 14.70 -13.79
C PHE A 6 -22.52 15.11 -12.36
N LEU A 7 -22.21 16.39 -12.08
CA LEU A 7 -21.99 16.93 -10.73
C LEU A 7 -23.32 17.24 -10.02
N GLY A 8 -24.10 16.17 -9.83
CA GLY A 8 -25.43 16.15 -9.27
C GLY A 8 -26.29 15.11 -10.00
N PRO A 9 -27.64 15.24 -9.96
CA PRO A 9 -28.51 14.35 -10.73
C PRO A 9 -28.18 14.43 -12.22
N PRO A 10 -27.91 13.30 -12.90
CA PRO A 10 -27.40 13.31 -14.26
C PRO A 10 -28.39 13.92 -15.25
N ARG A 11 -27.94 14.87 -16.07
CA ARG A 11 -28.74 15.53 -17.10
C ARG A 11 -27.96 15.66 -18.40
N VAL A 12 -28.70 15.58 -19.51
CA VAL A 12 -28.15 15.68 -20.86
C VAL A 12 -28.97 16.71 -21.62
N GLU A 13 -28.30 17.67 -22.26
CA GLU A 13 -28.94 18.71 -23.05
C GLU A 13 -28.28 18.83 -24.43
N ILE A 14 -29.09 19.08 -25.46
CA ILE A 14 -28.62 19.44 -26.80
C ILE A 14 -29.22 20.79 -27.14
N ASP A 15 -28.36 21.78 -27.39
CA ASP A 15 -28.79 23.15 -27.72
C ASP A 15 -29.82 23.69 -26.71
N GLU A 16 -29.52 23.47 -25.42
CA GLU A 16 -30.34 23.89 -24.25
C GLU A 16 -31.69 23.17 -24.13
N THR A 17 -31.93 22.14 -24.95
CA THR A 17 -33.10 21.28 -24.84
C THR A 17 -32.74 19.99 -24.09
N PRO A 18 -33.42 19.65 -22.97
CA PRO A 18 -33.20 18.41 -22.25
C PRO A 18 -33.47 17.16 -23.11
N VAL A 19 -32.57 16.19 -23.04
CA VAL A 19 -32.67 14.91 -23.73
C VAL A 19 -32.88 13.80 -22.70
N ASP A 20 -33.98 13.06 -22.83
CA ASP A 20 -34.26 11.90 -21.99
C ASP A 20 -33.59 10.63 -22.55
N ILE A 21 -32.66 10.06 -21.78
CA ILE A 21 -32.04 8.78 -22.07
C ILE A 21 -32.82 7.71 -21.31
N GLN A 22 -33.82 7.13 -21.98
CA GLN A 22 -34.79 6.19 -21.38
C GLN A 22 -34.19 4.96 -20.68
N ARG A 23 -32.92 4.64 -20.93
CA ARG A 23 -32.22 3.49 -20.34
C ARG A 23 -31.17 3.97 -19.35
N ARG A 24 -31.32 3.57 -18.08
CA ARG A 24 -30.33 3.87 -17.02
C ARG A 24 -28.92 3.40 -17.42
N ARG A 25 -28.76 2.17 -17.92
CA ARG A 25 -27.45 1.65 -18.35
C ARG A 25 -26.84 2.40 -19.55
N ALA A 26 -27.67 2.97 -20.42
CA ALA A 26 -27.19 3.84 -21.50
C ALA A 26 -26.66 5.18 -20.93
N LEU A 27 -27.36 5.78 -19.98
CA LEU A 27 -26.91 6.99 -19.29
C LEU A 27 -25.62 6.75 -18.48
N ALA A 28 -25.52 5.60 -17.82
CA ALA A 28 -24.31 5.15 -17.13
C ALA A 28 -23.13 4.99 -18.09
N LEU A 29 -23.34 4.34 -19.24
CA LEU A 29 -22.34 4.22 -20.30
C LEU A 29 -21.87 5.59 -20.80
N LEU A 30 -22.81 6.51 -21.03
CA LEU A 30 -22.49 7.87 -21.45
C LEU A 30 -21.65 8.61 -20.40
N ALA A 31 -22.05 8.55 -19.12
CA ALA A 31 -21.29 9.13 -18.01
C ALA A 31 -19.87 8.57 -17.92
N TYR A 32 -19.74 7.24 -18.03
CA TYR A 32 -18.45 6.55 -18.01
C TYR A 32 -17.54 7.00 -19.16
N LEU A 33 -18.03 7.01 -20.40
CA LEU A 33 -17.24 7.43 -21.56
C LEU A 33 -16.89 8.92 -21.51
N ALA A 34 -17.80 9.74 -20.99
CA ALA A 34 -17.63 11.17 -20.86
C ALA A 34 -16.52 11.54 -19.86
N VAL A 35 -16.43 10.86 -18.73
CA VAL A 35 -15.41 11.11 -17.70
C VAL A 35 -14.04 10.53 -18.10
N ASN A 36 -13.99 9.35 -18.74
CA ASN A 36 -12.72 8.68 -19.05
C ASN A 36 -12.05 9.15 -20.35
N ARG A 37 -12.79 9.76 -21.29
CA ARG A 37 -12.27 10.40 -22.52
C ARG A 37 -11.30 9.55 -23.39
N GLN A 38 -11.39 8.22 -23.32
CA GLN A 38 -10.57 7.30 -24.11
C GLN A 38 -11.43 6.26 -24.84
N ALA A 39 -10.81 5.54 -25.78
CA ALA A 39 -11.45 4.41 -26.44
C ALA A 39 -11.43 3.19 -25.53
N HIS A 40 -12.61 2.63 -25.27
CA HIS A 40 -12.77 1.45 -24.45
C HIS A 40 -13.21 0.27 -25.30
N SER A 41 -12.65 -0.92 -25.02
CA SER A 41 -13.09 -2.13 -25.69
C SER A 41 -14.56 -2.42 -25.37
N ARG A 42 -15.27 -3.01 -26.33
CA ARG A 42 -16.66 -3.45 -26.12
C ARG A 42 -16.77 -4.50 -25.00
N ASP A 43 -15.72 -5.27 -24.75
CA ASP A 43 -15.69 -6.28 -23.68
C ASP A 43 -15.55 -5.66 -22.30
N THR A 44 -14.69 -4.64 -22.18
CA THR A 44 -14.54 -3.87 -20.94
C THR A 44 -15.85 -3.21 -20.56
N LEU A 45 -16.52 -2.56 -21.52
CA LEU A 45 -17.82 -1.91 -21.29
C LEU A 45 -18.94 -2.91 -21.02
N ALA A 46 -18.89 -4.08 -21.66
CA ALA A 46 -19.86 -5.15 -21.42
C ALA A 46 -19.70 -5.74 -20.01
N THR A 47 -18.47 -5.93 -19.54
CA THR A 47 -18.18 -6.43 -18.19
C THR A 47 -18.60 -5.42 -17.13
N LEU A 48 -18.24 -4.14 -17.33
CA LEU A 48 -18.57 -3.05 -16.41
C LEU A 48 -20.08 -2.88 -16.16
N LEU A 49 -20.92 -3.05 -17.19
CA LEU A 49 -22.36 -2.76 -17.14
C LEU A 49 -23.24 -4.02 -17.06
N PHE A 50 -22.67 -5.20 -17.29
CA PHE A 50 -23.39 -6.48 -17.35
C PHE A 50 -22.56 -7.64 -16.76
N PRO A 51 -22.09 -7.55 -15.50
CA PRO A 51 -21.21 -8.55 -14.91
C PRO A 51 -21.86 -9.94 -14.77
N ASP A 52 -23.18 -9.99 -14.56
CA ASP A 52 -23.94 -11.23 -14.42
C ASP A 52 -24.29 -11.92 -15.75
N ALA A 53 -23.93 -11.31 -16.89
CA ALA A 53 -24.24 -11.84 -18.22
C ALA A 53 -23.01 -12.48 -18.87
N ASP A 54 -23.19 -13.63 -19.53
CA ASP A 54 -22.14 -14.20 -20.39
C ASP A 54 -21.71 -13.19 -21.47
N GLN A 55 -20.45 -13.27 -21.94
CA GLN A 55 -19.88 -12.30 -22.87
C GLN A 55 -20.72 -12.08 -24.15
N ARG A 56 -21.42 -13.11 -24.64
CA ARG A 56 -22.27 -12.96 -25.84
C ARG A 56 -23.52 -12.15 -25.54
N ARG A 57 -24.18 -12.41 -24.41
CA ARG A 57 -25.35 -11.67 -23.94
C ARG A 57 -24.99 -10.24 -23.54
N ALA A 58 -23.88 -10.06 -22.82
CA ALA A 58 -23.36 -8.76 -22.41
C ALA A 58 -23.08 -7.86 -23.63
N ARG A 59 -22.41 -8.39 -24.66
CA ARG A 59 -22.19 -7.68 -25.95
C ARG A 59 -23.51 -7.33 -26.66
N ALA A 60 -24.51 -8.21 -26.61
CA ALA A 60 -25.82 -7.96 -27.22
C ALA A 60 -26.59 -6.85 -26.49
N TYR A 61 -26.54 -6.82 -25.15
CA TYR A 61 -27.11 -5.73 -24.36
C TYR A 61 -26.38 -4.41 -24.55
N LEU A 62 -25.04 -4.43 -24.54
CA LEU A 62 -24.23 -3.25 -24.86
C LEU A 62 -24.58 -2.68 -26.25
N ARG A 63 -24.74 -3.53 -27.27
CA ARG A 63 -25.17 -3.08 -28.61
C ARG A 63 -26.53 -2.39 -28.57
N ARG A 64 -27.46 -2.88 -27.77
CA ARG A 64 -28.80 -2.29 -27.61
C ARG A 64 -28.74 -0.93 -26.91
N ASP A 65 -27.87 -0.78 -25.91
CA ASP A 65 -27.72 0.48 -25.19
C ASP A 65 -26.98 1.53 -26.02
N LEU A 66 -25.97 1.11 -26.81
CA LEU A 66 -25.33 1.98 -27.82
C LEU A 66 -26.33 2.45 -28.88
N ALA A 67 -27.21 1.57 -29.36
CA ALA A 67 -28.25 1.95 -30.32
C ALA A 67 -29.25 2.95 -29.71
N ALA A 68 -29.59 2.78 -28.43
CA ALA A 68 -30.43 3.74 -27.70
C ALA A 68 -29.75 5.10 -27.56
N LEU A 69 -28.45 5.13 -27.20
CA LEU A 69 -27.66 6.36 -27.16
C LEU A 69 -27.62 7.05 -28.52
N ASN A 70 -27.35 6.32 -29.60
CA ASN A 70 -27.29 6.88 -30.94
C ASN A 70 -28.64 7.42 -31.43
N THR A 71 -29.75 6.89 -30.92
CA THR A 71 -31.11 7.39 -31.22
C THR A 71 -31.42 8.66 -30.43
N SER A 72 -31.04 8.70 -29.14
CA SER A 72 -31.25 9.86 -28.26
C SER A 72 -30.27 11.01 -28.54
N LEU A 73 -29.09 10.71 -29.08
CA LEU A 73 -28.02 11.67 -29.39
C LEU A 73 -27.75 11.68 -30.91
N PRO A 74 -28.58 12.35 -31.73
CA PRO A 74 -28.56 12.25 -33.19
C PRO A 74 -27.37 12.92 -33.90
N GLY A 75 -26.27 13.22 -33.18
CA GLY A 75 -25.03 13.72 -33.76
C GLY A 75 -23.91 12.69 -33.67
N ASP A 76 -22.84 12.91 -34.43
CA ASP A 76 -21.62 12.09 -34.41
C ASP A 76 -20.81 12.35 -33.12
N TRP A 77 -21.44 12.15 -31.95
CA TRP A 77 -20.82 12.36 -30.64
C TRP A 77 -20.20 11.08 -30.08
N LEU A 78 -20.68 9.92 -30.55
CA LEU A 78 -20.22 8.61 -30.12
C LEU A 78 -19.58 7.90 -31.31
N VAL A 79 -18.30 7.57 -31.20
CA VAL A 79 -17.60 6.75 -32.20
C VAL A 79 -17.58 5.32 -31.68
N ALA A 80 -18.30 4.43 -32.37
CA ALA A 80 -18.33 3.01 -32.07
C ALA A 80 -17.90 2.22 -33.30
N ASP A 81 -16.71 1.63 -33.25
CA ASP A 81 -16.22 0.70 -34.26
C ASP A 81 -16.52 -0.77 -33.84
N ARG A 82 -15.91 -1.74 -34.54
CA ARG A 82 -16.16 -3.17 -34.28
C ARG A 82 -15.65 -3.61 -32.89
N ASP A 83 -14.63 -2.95 -32.36
CA ASP A 83 -13.86 -3.40 -31.20
C ASP A 83 -13.90 -2.40 -30.04
N THR A 84 -14.09 -1.11 -30.31
CA THR A 84 -14.03 -0.02 -29.35
C THR A 84 -15.23 0.93 -29.42
N VAL A 85 -15.46 1.63 -28.31
CA VAL A 85 -16.42 2.72 -28.18
C VAL A 85 -15.74 3.88 -27.46
N MET A 86 -15.92 5.09 -27.98
CA MET A 86 -15.47 6.32 -27.34
C MET A 86 -16.46 7.47 -27.55
N LEU A 87 -16.38 8.46 -26.66
CA LEU A 87 -17.00 9.76 -26.90
C LEU A 87 -16.04 10.62 -27.75
N GLN A 88 -16.55 11.21 -28.84
CA GLN A 88 -15.75 11.98 -29.80
C GLN A 88 -15.12 13.21 -29.13
N ALA A 89 -13.82 13.39 -29.32
CA ALA A 89 -13.12 14.61 -28.90
C ALA A 89 -13.37 15.72 -29.94
N GLY A 90 -14.17 16.74 -29.60
CA GLY A 90 -14.49 17.84 -30.52
C GLY A 90 -15.17 19.02 -29.83
N SER A 91 -15.13 20.19 -30.47
CA SER A 91 -15.55 21.51 -29.95
C SER A 91 -17.06 21.70 -29.73
N GLY A 92 -17.83 20.61 -29.67
CA GLY A 92 -19.29 20.61 -29.53
C GLY A 92 -19.83 19.87 -28.31
N ILE A 93 -18.96 19.25 -27.49
CA ILE A 93 -19.32 18.58 -26.24
C ILE A 93 -18.77 19.36 -25.06
N TRP A 94 -19.64 19.75 -24.14
CA TRP A 94 -19.29 20.34 -22.85
C TRP A 94 -19.69 19.38 -21.72
N ILE A 95 -18.79 19.18 -20.77
CA ILE A 95 -18.99 18.29 -19.61
C ILE A 95 -18.68 19.09 -18.36
N ASP A 96 -19.60 19.11 -17.40
CA ASP A 96 -19.42 19.85 -16.14
C ASP A 96 -18.22 19.36 -15.31
N VAL A 97 -17.97 18.05 -15.23
CA VAL A 97 -16.80 17.45 -14.56
C VAL A 97 -15.48 17.93 -15.19
N GLU A 98 -15.44 18.05 -16.51
CA GLU A 98 -14.24 18.52 -17.22
C GLU A 98 -14.05 20.03 -17.01
N GLN A 99 -15.13 20.81 -17.12
CA GLN A 99 -15.11 22.24 -16.85
C GLN A 99 -14.65 22.51 -15.41
N PHE A 100 -15.15 21.75 -14.44
CA PHE A 100 -14.77 21.81 -13.03
C PHE A 100 -13.26 21.61 -12.83
N ARG A 101 -12.69 20.56 -13.44
CA ARG A 101 -11.24 20.29 -13.36
C ARG A 101 -10.40 21.30 -14.13
N ARG A 102 -10.90 21.79 -15.27
CA ARG A 102 -10.23 22.83 -16.05
C ARG A 102 -10.10 24.13 -15.27
N LEU A 103 -11.18 24.59 -14.63
CA LEU A 103 -11.16 25.80 -13.79
C LEU A 103 -10.13 25.69 -12.66
N LEU A 104 -9.99 24.51 -12.06
CA LEU A 104 -8.96 24.22 -11.06
C LEU A 104 -7.53 24.27 -11.64
N ALA A 105 -7.32 23.70 -12.83
CA ALA A 105 -6.04 23.73 -13.52
C ALA A 105 -5.65 25.15 -13.94
N ASP A 106 -6.61 25.97 -14.39
CA ASP A 106 -6.41 27.37 -14.74
C ASP A 106 -5.95 28.17 -13.50
N CYS A 107 -6.50 27.88 -12.31
CA CYS A 107 -5.98 28.47 -11.06
C CYS A 107 -4.53 28.07 -10.75
N GLN A 108 -4.09 26.85 -11.10
CA GLN A 108 -2.71 26.41 -10.86
C GLN A 108 -1.70 27.10 -11.78
N ALA A 109 -2.16 27.68 -12.89
CA ALA A 109 -1.32 28.47 -13.79
C ALA A 109 -1.02 29.88 -13.25
N HIS A 110 -1.68 30.30 -12.17
CA HIS A 110 -1.44 31.59 -11.53
C HIS A 110 -0.24 31.54 -10.58
N ASP A 111 0.46 32.66 -10.43
CA ASP A 111 1.62 32.79 -9.54
C ASP A 111 1.17 33.17 -8.12
N HIS A 112 0.90 32.16 -7.29
CA HIS A 112 0.57 32.33 -5.87
C HIS A 112 1.04 31.15 -5.01
N PRO A 113 1.25 31.32 -3.69
CA PRO A 113 1.61 30.22 -2.79
C PRO A 113 0.58 29.09 -2.80
N PRO A 114 0.99 27.83 -2.57
CA PRO A 114 0.06 26.71 -2.43
C PRO A 114 -0.97 26.99 -1.31
N GLY A 115 -2.26 26.91 -1.64
CA GLY A 115 -3.36 27.08 -0.67
C GLY A 115 -3.86 28.51 -0.45
N GLU A 116 -3.18 29.53 -0.98
CA GLU A 116 -3.59 30.94 -0.89
C GLU A 116 -4.03 31.45 -2.29
N PRO A 117 -5.33 31.49 -2.61
CA PRO A 117 -5.77 31.92 -3.92
C PRO A 117 -5.54 33.42 -4.12
N CYS A 118 -5.00 33.79 -5.29
CA CYS A 118 -4.93 35.19 -5.71
C CYS A 118 -6.32 35.73 -6.11
N PRO A 119 -6.49 37.06 -6.25
CA PRO A 119 -7.76 37.66 -6.68
C PRO A 119 -8.32 37.10 -8.00
N ASP A 120 -7.44 36.73 -8.94
CA ASP A 120 -7.83 36.15 -10.22
C ASP A 120 -8.34 34.70 -10.11
N CYS A 121 -8.00 34.00 -9.03
CA CYS A 121 -8.52 32.65 -8.75
C CYS A 121 -9.95 32.68 -8.19
N LEU A 122 -10.38 33.75 -7.54
CA LEU A 122 -11.70 33.79 -6.87
C LEU A 122 -12.88 33.60 -7.85
N PRO A 123 -12.93 34.25 -9.02
CA PRO A 123 -14.00 34.02 -10.00
C PRO A 123 -14.01 32.58 -10.55
N LEU A 124 -12.83 32.02 -10.83
CA LEU A 124 -12.68 30.65 -11.35
C LEU A 124 -13.14 29.60 -10.33
N LEU A 125 -12.72 29.76 -9.08
CA LEU A 125 -13.16 28.89 -7.98
C LEU A 125 -14.66 29.03 -7.71
N THR A 126 -15.20 30.25 -7.84
CA THR A 126 -16.64 30.50 -7.68
C THR A 126 -17.44 29.79 -8.77
N GLU A 127 -16.99 29.87 -10.02
CA GLU A 127 -17.58 29.13 -11.14
C GLU A 127 -17.48 27.61 -10.92
N ALA A 128 -16.34 27.10 -10.46
CA ALA A 128 -16.20 25.68 -10.16
C ALA A 128 -17.16 25.22 -9.04
N ALA A 129 -17.35 26.06 -8.02
CA ALA A 129 -18.27 25.77 -6.92
C ALA A 129 -19.76 25.83 -7.32
N THR A 130 -20.13 26.53 -8.39
CA THR A 130 -21.52 26.54 -8.90
C THR A 130 -21.83 25.33 -9.77
N LEU A 131 -20.82 24.74 -10.43
CA LEU A 131 -20.97 23.49 -11.19
C LEU A 131 -21.29 22.30 -10.29
N TYR A 132 -20.72 22.25 -9.08
CA TYR A 132 -20.93 21.17 -8.13
C TYR A 132 -22.26 21.34 -7.37
N THR A 133 -23.36 20.78 -7.88
CA THR A 133 -24.69 20.99 -7.28
C THR A 133 -25.03 19.97 -6.19
N ASP A 134 -24.63 18.71 -6.38
CA ASP A 134 -24.83 17.59 -5.47
C ASP A 134 -23.75 16.53 -5.77
N HIS A 135 -23.75 15.41 -5.06
CA HIS A 135 -22.83 14.30 -5.28
C HIS A 135 -22.80 13.90 -6.77
N PHE A 136 -21.62 13.52 -7.27
CA PHE A 136 -21.48 12.90 -8.60
C PHE A 136 -22.53 11.80 -8.82
N LEU A 137 -23.32 11.94 -9.88
CA LEU A 137 -24.45 11.06 -10.22
C LEU A 137 -25.48 10.91 -9.06
N ALA A 138 -25.78 11.98 -8.33
CA ALA A 138 -26.72 11.94 -7.21
C ALA A 138 -28.09 11.36 -7.60
N GLY A 139 -28.59 10.43 -6.79
CA GLY A 139 -29.87 9.73 -7.03
C GLY A 139 -29.84 8.73 -8.19
N PHE A 140 -28.67 8.50 -8.80
CA PHE A 140 -28.46 7.52 -9.86
C PHE A 140 -27.61 6.35 -9.34
N THR A 141 -28.14 5.14 -9.47
CA THR A 141 -27.48 3.87 -9.10
C THR A 141 -27.81 2.78 -10.10
N LEU A 142 -26.93 1.79 -10.22
CA LEU A 142 -27.14 0.57 -10.99
C LEU A 142 -27.07 -0.66 -10.08
N ASN A 143 -28.19 -1.02 -9.45
CA ASN A 143 -28.30 -2.10 -8.44
C ASN A 143 -27.77 -3.49 -8.86
N ASP A 144 -27.46 -3.71 -10.15
CA ASP A 144 -26.99 -4.99 -10.72
C ASP A 144 -25.66 -4.81 -11.49
N SER A 145 -24.80 -3.87 -11.08
CA SER A 145 -23.52 -3.57 -11.75
C SER A 145 -22.45 -3.09 -10.74
N PRO A 146 -21.94 -3.98 -9.86
CA PRO A 146 -20.97 -3.63 -8.82
C PRO A 146 -19.73 -2.89 -9.34
N GLU A 147 -19.19 -3.27 -10.50
CA GLU A 147 -18.00 -2.62 -11.08
C GLU A 147 -18.27 -1.16 -11.49
N PHE A 148 -19.50 -0.86 -11.92
CA PHE A 148 -19.91 0.52 -12.20
C PHE A 148 -20.16 1.30 -10.91
N ASP A 149 -20.77 0.69 -9.91
CA ASP A 149 -21.01 1.32 -8.61
C ASP A 149 -19.69 1.67 -7.90
N ASP A 150 -18.69 0.77 -7.97
CA ASP A 150 -17.32 1.02 -7.46
C ASP A 150 -16.66 2.19 -8.20
N TRP A 151 -16.70 2.18 -9.54
CA TRP A 151 -16.20 3.30 -10.35
C TRP A 151 -16.90 4.63 -9.99
N GLN A 152 -18.22 4.62 -9.87
CA GLN A 152 -19.01 5.80 -9.50
C GLN A 152 -18.62 6.31 -8.11
N PHE A 153 -18.41 5.43 -7.14
CA PHE A 153 -17.98 5.77 -5.78
C PHE A 153 -16.61 6.45 -5.78
N PHE A 154 -15.59 5.82 -6.38
CA PHE A 154 -14.24 6.38 -6.39
C PHE A 154 -14.15 7.70 -7.14
N GLN A 155 -14.82 7.81 -8.29
CA GLN A 155 -14.88 9.09 -9.02
C GLN A 155 -15.61 10.17 -8.21
N GLY A 156 -16.71 9.80 -7.55
CA GLY A 156 -17.46 10.73 -6.71
C GLY A 156 -16.68 11.23 -5.51
N GLU A 157 -15.95 10.36 -4.82
CA GLU A 157 -15.10 10.73 -3.68
C GLU A 157 -13.92 11.61 -4.12
N SER A 158 -13.26 11.30 -5.24
CA SER A 158 -12.22 12.17 -5.82
C SER A 158 -12.76 13.57 -6.10
N LEU A 159 -13.92 13.66 -6.76
CA LEU A 159 -14.55 14.94 -7.09
C LEU A 159 -15.03 15.69 -5.85
N ARG A 160 -15.47 14.98 -4.80
CA ARG A 160 -15.87 15.55 -3.51
C ARG A 160 -14.67 16.15 -2.77
N GLN A 161 -13.51 15.48 -2.78
CA GLN A 161 -12.27 16.02 -2.19
C GLN A 161 -11.78 17.26 -2.95
N GLU A 162 -11.77 17.21 -4.28
CA GLU A 162 -11.47 18.37 -5.13
C GLU A 162 -12.41 19.55 -4.81
N TYR A 163 -13.71 19.27 -4.62
CA TYR A 163 -14.72 20.26 -4.26
C TYR A 163 -14.53 20.84 -2.85
N GLY A 164 -14.19 20.01 -1.87
CA GLY A 164 -13.82 20.47 -0.52
C GLY A 164 -12.62 21.43 -0.56
N SER A 165 -11.60 21.13 -1.35
CA SER A 165 -10.45 22.03 -1.55
C SER A 165 -10.85 23.36 -2.20
N ILE A 166 -11.78 23.35 -3.15
CA ILE A 166 -12.32 24.60 -3.74
C ILE A 166 -12.99 25.44 -2.67
N LEU A 167 -13.86 24.85 -1.85
CA LEU A 167 -14.58 25.57 -0.82
C LEU A 167 -13.66 26.15 0.23
N GLU A 168 -12.67 25.38 0.69
CA GLU A 168 -11.64 25.87 1.62
C GLU A 168 -10.91 27.09 1.04
N ARG A 169 -10.44 27.00 -0.21
CA ARG A 169 -9.74 28.10 -0.89
C ARG A 169 -10.64 29.31 -1.07
N LEU A 170 -11.90 29.12 -1.48
CA LEU A 170 -12.88 30.21 -1.59
C LEU A 170 -13.10 30.91 -0.26
N VAL A 171 -13.32 30.14 0.80
CA VAL A 171 -13.55 30.66 2.15
C VAL A 171 -12.34 31.47 2.60
N LYS A 172 -11.13 30.91 2.52
CA LYS A 172 -9.88 31.61 2.88
C LYS A 172 -9.67 32.87 2.05
N GLY A 173 -9.86 32.79 0.73
CA GLY A 173 -9.63 33.90 -0.18
C GLY A 173 -10.64 35.05 -0.01
N LEU A 174 -11.93 34.74 0.16
CA LEU A 174 -12.97 35.75 0.42
C LEU A 174 -12.78 36.41 1.79
N THR A 175 -12.45 35.63 2.82
CA THR A 175 -12.14 36.17 4.15
C THR A 175 -10.89 37.06 4.12
N ALA A 176 -9.84 36.67 3.39
CA ALA A 176 -8.63 37.47 3.22
C ALA A 176 -8.89 38.77 2.42
N ALA A 177 -9.82 38.74 1.45
CA ALA A 177 -10.27 39.91 0.71
C ALA A 177 -11.18 40.85 1.54
N GLY A 178 -11.59 40.44 2.74
CA GLY A 178 -12.49 41.18 3.62
C GLY A 178 -13.98 41.01 3.30
N ASP A 179 -14.34 40.15 2.34
CA ASP A 179 -15.72 39.85 1.96
C ASP A 179 -16.27 38.65 2.76
N VAL A 180 -16.40 38.86 4.06
CA VAL A 180 -16.79 37.81 5.02
C VAL A 180 -18.24 37.35 4.78
N GLU A 181 -19.13 38.22 4.30
CA GLU A 181 -20.52 37.85 4.00
C GLU A 181 -20.61 36.90 2.80
N ALA A 182 -19.81 37.14 1.74
CA ALA A 182 -19.75 36.24 0.60
C ALA A 182 -19.15 34.87 0.95
N ALA A 183 -18.32 34.77 2.00
CA ALA A 183 -17.70 33.51 2.44
C ALA A 183 -18.68 32.56 3.15
N ILE A 184 -19.72 33.08 3.83
CA ILE A 184 -20.70 32.31 4.61
C ILE A 184 -21.34 31.13 3.83
N PRO A 185 -21.92 31.33 2.62
CA PRO A 185 -22.56 30.24 1.88
C PRO A 185 -21.56 29.13 1.51
N TYR A 186 -20.31 29.47 1.21
CA TYR A 186 -19.27 28.46 0.90
C TYR A 186 -18.79 27.74 2.15
N ALA A 187 -18.62 28.44 3.26
CA ALA A 187 -18.28 27.82 4.55
C ALA A 187 -19.38 26.86 5.04
N ARG A 188 -20.66 27.22 4.86
CA ARG A 188 -21.78 26.31 5.15
C ARG A 188 -21.78 25.07 4.25
N ARG A 189 -21.52 25.24 2.94
CA ARG A 189 -21.39 24.10 2.01
C ARG A 189 -20.21 23.22 2.40
N TRP A 190 -19.13 23.81 2.89
CA TRP A 190 -17.94 23.06 3.32
C TRP A 190 -18.21 22.24 4.57
N VAL A 191 -18.86 22.83 5.58
CA VAL A 191 -19.35 22.12 6.76
C VAL A 191 -20.38 21.05 6.38
N ALA A 192 -21.23 21.28 5.38
CA ALA A 192 -22.19 20.27 4.94
C ALA A 192 -21.54 19.08 4.20
N LEU A 193 -20.34 19.27 3.62
CA LEU A 193 -19.59 18.15 3.04
C LEU A 193 -19.11 17.19 4.11
N ASP A 194 -18.67 17.70 5.25
CA ASP A 194 -18.29 16.91 6.40
C ASP A 194 -18.60 17.70 7.67
N SER A 195 -19.71 17.36 8.32
CA SER A 195 -20.20 18.06 9.52
C SER A 195 -19.28 17.90 10.72
N LEU A 196 -18.36 16.94 10.66
CA LEU A 196 -17.43 16.59 11.71
C LEU A 196 -16.05 17.19 11.46
N HIS A 197 -15.85 17.83 10.30
CA HIS A 197 -14.61 18.50 9.94
C HIS A 197 -14.44 19.80 10.74
N GLU A 198 -13.76 19.67 11.88
CA GLU A 198 -13.56 20.76 12.84
C GLU A 198 -12.90 22.03 12.25
N PRO A 199 -11.91 21.96 11.34
CA PRO A 199 -11.37 23.17 10.70
C PRO A 199 -12.43 23.97 9.93
N ALA A 200 -13.36 23.31 9.22
CA ALA A 200 -14.46 24.01 8.54
C ALA A 200 -15.44 24.64 9.53
N GLN A 201 -15.73 23.94 10.63
CA GLN A 201 -16.58 24.44 11.71
C GLN A 201 -15.96 25.68 12.36
N GLN A 202 -14.67 25.62 12.69
CA GLN A 202 -13.90 26.73 13.24
C GLN A 202 -13.93 27.94 12.30
N GLN A 203 -13.69 27.75 11.00
CA GLN A 203 -13.77 28.82 10.00
C GLN A 203 -15.18 29.43 9.93
N LEU A 204 -16.24 28.62 9.92
CA LEU A 204 -17.61 29.13 9.91
C LEU A 204 -17.95 29.93 11.18
N ILE A 205 -17.52 29.45 12.36
CA ILE A 205 -17.68 30.15 13.64
C ILE A 205 -16.93 31.50 13.60
N GLN A 206 -15.71 31.53 13.08
CA GLN A 206 -14.92 32.76 12.92
C GLN A 206 -15.61 33.74 11.97
N ILE A 207 -16.11 33.28 10.82
CA ILE A 207 -16.82 34.09 9.82
C ILE A 207 -18.11 34.69 10.40
N TYR A 208 -18.89 33.92 11.17
CA TYR A 208 -20.06 34.45 11.87
C TYR A 208 -19.66 35.51 12.91
N ALA A 209 -18.58 35.30 13.64
CA ALA A 209 -18.10 36.29 14.61
C ALA A 209 -17.62 37.58 13.92
N GLN A 210 -16.90 37.47 12.80
CA GLN A 210 -16.37 38.59 12.02
C GLN A 210 -17.48 39.38 11.28
N SER A 211 -18.54 38.71 10.82
CA SER A 211 -19.73 39.33 10.22
C SER A 211 -20.70 39.95 11.25
N GLY A 212 -20.32 39.99 12.53
CA GLY A 212 -21.16 40.52 13.61
C GLY A 212 -22.31 39.62 14.05
N GLN A 213 -22.41 38.40 13.50
CA GLN A 213 -23.43 37.40 13.83
C GLN A 213 -23.02 36.55 15.04
N GLN A 214 -22.71 37.18 16.18
CA GLN A 214 -22.22 36.48 17.39
C GLN A 214 -23.15 35.36 17.86
N ALA A 215 -24.47 35.56 17.80
CA ALA A 215 -25.44 34.54 18.18
C ALA A 215 -25.47 33.34 17.21
N ALA A 216 -25.12 33.54 15.94
CA ALA A 216 -24.94 32.44 15.00
C ALA A 216 -23.64 31.67 15.27
N ALA A 217 -22.56 32.37 15.59
CA ALA A 217 -21.27 31.76 15.94
C ALA A 217 -21.37 30.87 17.19
N LEU A 218 -22.01 31.35 18.26
CA LEU A 218 -22.19 30.58 19.50
C LEU A 218 -23.12 29.37 19.29
N ARG A 219 -24.23 29.54 18.55
CA ARG A 219 -25.11 28.42 18.22
C ARG A 219 -24.41 27.38 17.36
N GLN A 220 -23.63 27.79 16.36
CA GLN A 220 -22.86 26.87 15.54
C GLN A 220 -21.88 26.05 16.39
N TYR A 221 -21.19 26.69 17.34
CA TYR A 221 -20.34 25.97 18.28
C TYR A 221 -21.15 25.01 19.17
N GLU A 222 -22.29 25.44 19.73
CA GLU A 222 -23.12 24.59 20.59
C GLU A 222 -23.71 23.41 19.82
N GLU A 223 -24.17 23.62 18.59
CA GLU A 223 -24.64 22.57 17.69
C GLU A 223 -23.50 21.62 17.32
N PHE A 224 -22.31 22.14 17.02
CA PHE A 224 -21.14 21.31 16.73
C PHE A 224 -20.65 20.55 17.97
N ALA A 225 -20.58 21.17 19.14
CA ALA A 225 -20.21 20.52 20.39
C ALA A 225 -21.21 19.44 20.78
N LYS A 226 -22.50 19.72 20.59
CA LYS A 226 -23.56 18.73 20.77
C LYS A 226 -23.44 17.61 19.75
N LEU A 227 -23.15 17.91 18.48
CA LEU A 227 -22.92 16.91 17.45
C LEU A 227 -21.67 16.08 17.76
N LEU A 228 -20.56 16.67 18.23
CA LEU A 228 -19.39 15.91 18.64
C LEU A 228 -19.65 15.09 19.92
N ASP A 229 -20.49 15.56 20.84
CA ASP A 229 -20.86 14.80 22.03
C ASP A 229 -21.82 13.64 21.69
N GLU A 230 -22.87 13.90 20.90
CA GLU A 230 -23.84 12.90 20.44
C GLU A 230 -23.21 11.90 19.47
N GLU A 231 -22.38 12.40 18.56
CA GLU A 231 -21.75 11.58 17.55
C GLU A 231 -20.45 10.97 18.09
N LEU A 232 -19.45 11.70 18.63
CA LEU A 232 -18.14 11.13 19.11
C LEU A 232 -18.03 10.85 20.61
N GLY A 233 -18.87 11.47 21.44
CA GLY A 233 -18.64 11.53 22.89
C GLY A 233 -17.37 12.30 23.27
N ILE A 234 -16.90 13.23 22.43
CA ILE A 234 -15.76 14.13 22.74
C ILE A 234 -16.18 15.60 22.65
N PRO A 235 -15.59 16.49 23.45
CA PRO A 235 -15.76 17.93 23.27
C PRO A 235 -14.99 18.44 22.04
N PRO A 236 -15.35 19.63 21.49
CA PRO A 236 -14.52 20.31 20.49
C PRO A 236 -13.07 20.52 20.96
N GLU A 237 -12.13 20.59 20.02
CA GLU A 237 -10.72 20.86 20.29
C GLU A 237 -10.51 22.15 21.10
N GLU A 238 -9.38 22.22 21.81
CA GLU A 238 -9.04 23.34 22.68
C GLU A 238 -9.04 24.68 21.93
N GLU A 239 -8.61 24.69 20.67
CA GLU A 239 -8.62 25.89 19.81
C GLU A 239 -10.05 26.37 19.52
N THR A 240 -10.97 25.44 19.22
CA THR A 240 -12.38 25.73 18.94
C THR A 240 -13.13 26.15 20.20
N ALA A 241 -12.83 25.52 21.35
CA ALA A 241 -13.35 25.92 22.65
C ALA A 241 -12.84 27.31 23.08
N THR A 242 -11.56 27.60 22.83
CA THR A 242 -10.96 28.91 23.09
C THR A 242 -11.59 29.99 22.22
N LEU A 243 -11.86 29.68 20.94
CA LEU A 243 -12.60 30.57 20.05
C LEU A 243 -14.01 30.87 20.58
N TYR A 244 -14.74 29.86 21.04
CA TYR A 244 -16.06 30.03 21.66
C TYR A 244 -16.00 30.96 22.88
N GLU A 245 -15.07 30.71 23.82
CA GLU A 245 -14.92 31.54 25.01
C GLU A 245 -14.48 32.97 24.67
N ALA A 246 -13.66 33.16 23.64
CA ALA A 246 -13.29 34.50 23.16
C ALA A 246 -14.49 35.27 22.59
N ILE A 247 -15.32 34.61 21.77
CA ILE A 247 -16.56 35.19 21.20
C ILE A 247 -17.55 35.52 22.32
N LYS A 248 -17.77 34.58 23.24
CA LYS A 248 -18.66 34.72 24.41
C LYS A 248 -18.22 35.86 25.34
N ALA A 249 -16.93 36.01 25.56
CA ALA A 249 -16.37 37.09 26.37
C ALA A 249 -16.40 38.47 25.69
N LYS A 250 -16.93 38.58 24.45
CA LYS A 250 -16.86 39.78 23.60
C LYS A 250 -15.46 40.36 23.48
N ARG A 251 -14.43 39.53 23.68
CA ARG A 251 -13.04 39.91 23.43
C ARG A 251 -12.90 39.91 21.92
N LEU A 252 -12.89 41.10 21.33
CA LEU A 252 -12.76 41.30 19.89
C LEU A 252 -11.70 40.36 19.30
N VAL A 253 -12.09 39.61 18.27
CA VAL A 253 -11.32 38.59 17.53
C VAL A 253 -10.05 39.15 16.85
N GLY A 254 -9.69 40.42 17.10
CA GLY A 254 -8.47 41.05 16.58
C GLY A 254 -7.16 40.59 17.24
N ALA A 255 -7.20 39.87 18.37
CA ALA A 255 -5.98 39.43 19.05
C ALA A 255 -5.38 38.12 18.49
N PHE A 256 -6.19 37.26 17.84
CA PHE A 256 -5.72 35.98 17.29
C PHE A 256 -5.06 36.08 15.91
N LEU A 257 -5.12 37.24 15.26
CA LEU A 257 -4.60 37.45 13.89
C LEU A 257 -3.24 38.18 13.81
N LYS A 258 -2.51 38.35 14.91
CA LYS A 258 -1.20 39.05 14.90
C LYS A 258 0.01 38.15 15.17
N GLN A 259 0.40 37.35 14.20
CA GLN A 259 1.81 36.98 13.97
C GLN A 259 2.14 36.83 12.48
N LYS A 260 2.08 37.94 11.73
CA LYS A 260 3.15 38.49 10.87
C LYS A 260 2.54 39.52 9.91
N ILE A 261 3.34 40.57 9.66
CA ILE A 261 3.14 41.71 8.76
C ILE A 261 2.51 42.93 9.44
N GLU A 262 3.38 43.88 9.79
CA GLU A 262 3.03 45.24 10.20
C GLU A 262 2.65 46.12 8.98
N PRO A 263 1.71 47.07 9.13
CA PRO A 263 1.15 47.89 8.06
C PRO A 263 1.74 49.31 8.00
N PRO A 264 1.40 50.14 6.98
CA PRO A 264 1.35 51.59 7.16
C PRO A 264 -0.07 52.15 7.02
N ALA A 265 -0.58 52.61 8.17
CA ALA A 265 -1.40 53.80 8.46
C ALA A 265 -2.34 54.43 7.39
N LYS A 266 -3.60 54.70 7.78
CA LYS A 266 -4.08 56.05 8.23
C LYS A 266 -5.59 56.11 8.58
N LYS A 267 -5.82 56.55 9.83
CA LYS A 267 -6.77 57.54 10.41
C LYS A 267 -8.26 57.67 10.00
N ALA A 268 -9.02 57.96 11.07
CA ALA A 268 -10.30 58.69 11.22
C ALA A 268 -11.58 57.82 11.10
N GLN A 269 -12.63 57.94 11.93
CA GLN A 269 -12.98 58.84 13.02
C GLN A 269 -14.22 58.26 13.77
N SER A 270 -14.26 58.49 15.07
CA SER A 270 -15.38 58.53 16.03
C SER A 270 -16.84 58.29 15.57
N ALA A 271 -17.59 57.48 16.34
CA ALA A 271 -18.75 57.93 17.12
C ALA A 271 -19.26 56.81 18.05
N GLU A 272 -19.61 57.20 19.28
CA GLU A 272 -20.07 56.40 20.41
C GLU A 272 -21.60 56.72 20.66
N PRO A 273 -22.27 56.20 21.70
CA PRO A 273 -23.32 55.17 21.62
C PRO A 273 -24.71 55.64 22.10
N VAL A 274 -25.80 54.89 21.85
CA VAL A 274 -27.09 55.12 22.56
C VAL A 274 -27.92 53.84 22.82
N ALA A 275 -28.30 53.70 24.10
CA ALA A 275 -29.49 53.06 24.71
C ALA A 275 -29.70 51.52 24.74
N GLN A 276 -29.36 50.93 25.90
CA GLN A 276 -30.24 50.42 26.98
C GLN A 276 -31.66 49.81 26.72
N PRO A 277 -32.16 48.96 27.65
CA PRO A 277 -32.67 47.62 27.35
C PRO A 277 -34.18 47.44 27.60
N VAL A 278 -34.73 46.30 27.17
CA VAL A 278 -36.06 45.85 27.60
C VAL A 278 -36.00 44.42 28.14
N LYS A 279 -36.42 44.29 29.40
CA LYS A 279 -36.67 43.03 30.12
C LYS A 279 -37.99 42.42 29.64
N SER A 280 -38.07 41.09 29.55
CA SER A 280 -39.30 40.39 29.96
C SER A 280 -38.98 38.98 30.45
N VAL A 281 -39.73 38.63 31.48
CA VAL A 281 -39.67 37.44 32.36
C VAL A 281 -40.79 36.51 31.94
N VAL A 282 -40.56 35.19 31.85
CA VAL A 282 -41.59 34.18 32.22
C VAL A 282 -40.92 32.93 32.81
N ASN A 283 -41.57 32.44 33.86
CA ASN A 283 -41.25 31.39 34.81
C ASN A 283 -41.21 29.95 34.29
N THR A 284 -40.56 29.16 35.14
CA THR A 284 -40.47 27.71 35.29
C THR A 284 -41.78 26.98 35.65
N ASP A 285 -41.67 25.65 35.55
CA ASP A 285 -42.42 24.57 36.22
C ASP A 285 -43.64 23.95 35.53
N GLN A 286 -43.41 22.77 34.93
CA GLN A 286 -44.27 21.58 35.04
C GLN A 286 -43.60 20.34 34.41
N ALA A 287 -43.24 19.35 35.23
CA ALA A 287 -43.49 17.91 35.02
C ALA A 287 -42.61 17.05 35.96
N ALA A 288 -43.19 16.68 37.10
CA ALA A 288 -42.77 15.51 37.87
C ALA A 288 -43.58 14.28 37.41
N SER A 289 -42.98 13.10 37.61
CA SER A 289 -43.55 11.74 37.54
C SER A 289 -43.60 11.04 36.17
N LEU A 290 -42.56 10.25 35.89
CA LEU A 290 -42.67 8.95 35.21
C LEU A 290 -41.76 7.96 35.94
N GLY A 291 -42.35 6.91 36.52
CA GLY A 291 -41.65 5.85 37.25
C GLY A 291 -40.72 5.05 36.34
N ALA A 292 -39.67 4.48 36.93
CA ALA A 292 -38.74 3.58 36.24
C ALA A 292 -39.51 2.40 35.60
N PRO A 293 -39.23 2.04 34.34
CA PRO A 293 -39.90 0.92 33.68
C PRO A 293 -39.50 -0.40 34.35
N GLN A 294 -40.47 -1.14 34.90
CA GLN A 294 -40.32 -2.56 35.24
C GLN A 294 -40.09 -3.35 33.94
N LEU A 295 -39.00 -4.12 33.90
CA LEU A 295 -38.62 -4.98 32.77
C LEU A 295 -39.66 -6.11 32.55
N PRO A 296 -39.89 -6.58 31.31
CA PRO A 296 -40.68 -7.80 31.10
C PRO A 296 -39.99 -8.98 31.80
N ALA A 297 -40.77 -9.78 32.54
CA ALA A 297 -40.26 -10.91 33.33
C ALA A 297 -39.72 -12.06 32.46
N GLN A 298 -39.98 -12.04 31.15
CA GLN A 298 -39.70 -13.14 30.23
C GLN A 298 -39.33 -12.58 28.85
N LEU A 299 -38.46 -13.29 28.12
CA LEU A 299 -38.15 -13.04 26.72
C LEU A 299 -38.14 -14.38 25.97
N GLY A 300 -39.23 -14.68 25.27
CA GLY A 300 -39.41 -16.01 24.65
C GLY A 300 -39.45 -17.12 25.70
N ARG A 301 -38.61 -18.15 25.58
CA ARG A 301 -38.52 -19.26 26.57
C ARG A 301 -37.65 -18.93 27.80
N TYR A 302 -37.02 -17.76 27.83
CA TYR A 302 -36.06 -17.38 28.86
C TYR A 302 -36.71 -16.49 29.92
N GLU A 303 -36.66 -16.92 31.17
CA GLU A 303 -37.07 -16.12 32.33
C GLU A 303 -35.91 -15.20 32.75
N LEU A 304 -36.11 -13.88 32.73
CA LEU A 304 -35.07 -12.92 33.07
C LEU A 304 -35.02 -12.76 34.60
N LEU A 305 -33.92 -13.20 35.22
CA LEU A 305 -33.78 -13.21 36.68
C LEU A 305 -33.17 -11.90 37.19
N LYS A 306 -32.00 -11.54 36.66
CA LYS A 306 -31.24 -10.38 37.14
C LYS A 306 -30.46 -9.75 35.99
N LYS A 307 -30.35 -8.43 35.98
CA LYS A 307 -29.43 -7.73 35.09
C LYS A 307 -28.00 -7.83 35.63
N ILE A 308 -27.07 -8.36 34.83
CA ILE A 308 -25.67 -8.57 35.21
C ILE A 308 -24.70 -7.63 34.48
N GLY A 309 -25.12 -6.98 33.40
CA GLY A 309 -24.32 -5.97 32.71
C GLY A 309 -25.13 -5.04 31.80
N ARG A 310 -24.63 -3.83 31.55
CA ARG A 310 -25.18 -2.87 30.57
C ARG A 310 -24.03 -2.25 29.79
N GLY A 311 -24.06 -2.36 28.46
CA GLY A 311 -23.22 -1.58 27.55
C GLY A 311 -24.07 -0.64 26.68
N GLY A 312 -23.42 0.12 25.78
CA GLY A 312 -24.13 0.98 24.81
C GLY A 312 -25.06 0.19 23.88
N PHE A 313 -24.61 -0.97 23.40
CA PHE A 313 -25.28 -1.74 22.35
C PHE A 313 -26.19 -2.87 22.86
N ALA A 314 -25.98 -3.33 24.10
CA ALA A 314 -26.70 -4.49 24.64
C ALA A 314 -26.81 -4.45 26.16
N THR A 315 -27.82 -5.13 26.69
CA THR A 315 -27.96 -5.43 28.12
C THR A 315 -27.83 -6.94 28.34
N VAL A 316 -27.03 -7.33 29.33
CA VAL A 316 -26.82 -8.74 29.69
C VAL A 316 -27.60 -9.07 30.95
N TYR A 317 -28.36 -10.16 30.89
CA TYR A 317 -29.17 -10.68 31.97
C TYR A 317 -28.72 -12.09 32.34
N GLU A 318 -28.69 -12.38 33.63
CA GLU A 318 -28.84 -13.74 34.12
C GLU A 318 -30.28 -14.17 33.88
N ALA A 319 -30.47 -15.31 33.24
CA ALA A 319 -31.77 -15.84 32.87
C ALA A 319 -31.82 -17.36 33.10
N ARG A 320 -33.03 -17.91 33.17
CA ARG A 320 -33.27 -19.36 33.21
C ARG A 320 -33.89 -19.80 31.88
N ASP A 321 -33.25 -20.74 31.22
CA ASP A 321 -33.87 -21.46 30.10
C ASP A 321 -34.92 -22.41 30.68
N ARG A 322 -36.21 -22.12 30.43
CA ARG A 322 -37.32 -22.86 31.03
C ARG A 322 -37.55 -24.23 30.40
N GLU A 323 -37.02 -24.47 29.19
CA GLU A 323 -37.16 -25.76 28.51
C GLU A 323 -36.07 -26.73 28.94
N LEU A 324 -34.83 -26.26 29.03
CA LEU A 324 -33.67 -27.07 29.42
C LEU A 324 -33.37 -27.00 30.92
N ASP A 325 -34.14 -26.21 31.66
CA ASP A 325 -34.03 -25.96 33.09
C ASP A 325 -32.61 -25.63 33.57
N ARG A 326 -31.98 -24.63 32.94
CA ARG A 326 -30.58 -24.25 33.25
C ARG A 326 -30.39 -22.74 33.32
N PRO A 327 -29.44 -22.26 34.15
CA PRO A 327 -29.04 -20.86 34.15
C PRO A 327 -28.22 -20.53 32.90
N VAL A 328 -28.46 -19.35 32.32
CA VAL A 328 -27.82 -18.84 31.11
C VAL A 328 -27.56 -17.34 31.22
N ALA A 329 -26.58 -16.84 30.48
CA ALA A 329 -26.41 -15.41 30.25
C ALA A 329 -27.11 -15.03 28.94
N LEU A 330 -28.02 -14.08 28.99
CA LEU A 330 -28.78 -13.59 27.84
C LEU A 330 -28.38 -12.15 27.54
N LYS A 331 -27.74 -11.93 26.39
CA LYS A 331 -27.36 -10.61 25.87
C LYS A 331 -28.43 -10.12 24.90
N ALA A 332 -29.26 -9.19 25.33
CA ALA A 332 -30.32 -8.58 24.53
C ALA A 332 -29.86 -7.25 23.91
N LEU A 333 -30.05 -7.08 22.62
CA LEU A 333 -29.69 -5.87 21.89
C LEU A 333 -30.60 -4.68 22.27
N SER A 334 -30.01 -3.49 22.29
CA SER A 334 -30.74 -2.26 22.60
C SER A 334 -31.78 -1.91 21.50
N PRO A 335 -32.99 -1.44 21.84
CA PRO A 335 -34.06 -1.22 20.86
C PRO A 335 -33.76 -0.21 19.74
N HIS A 336 -32.85 0.75 19.97
CA HIS A 336 -32.49 1.77 18.98
C HIS A 336 -31.66 1.21 17.80
N LEU A 337 -31.08 0.02 17.92
CA LEU A 337 -30.32 -0.65 16.85
C LEU A 337 -31.22 -1.46 15.90
N LEU A 338 -32.53 -1.48 16.13
CA LEU A 338 -33.49 -2.30 15.38
C LEU A 338 -33.98 -1.67 14.07
N VAL A 339 -33.48 -0.50 13.69
CA VAL A 339 -33.94 0.29 12.53
C VAL A 339 -33.24 -0.15 11.22
N ASP A 340 -32.03 -0.71 11.30
CA ASP A 340 -31.26 -1.21 10.15
C ASP A 340 -31.42 -2.74 10.00
N THR A 341 -32.16 -3.16 8.97
CA THR A 341 -32.39 -4.59 8.70
C THR A 341 -31.16 -5.34 8.18
N ASP A 342 -30.18 -4.66 7.60
CA ASP A 342 -28.93 -5.27 7.13
C ASP A 342 -27.91 -5.42 8.25
N TRP A 343 -27.98 -4.56 9.28
CA TRP A 343 -27.27 -4.73 10.54
C TRP A 343 -27.70 -6.01 11.28
N ILE A 344 -29.02 -6.22 11.42
CA ILE A 344 -29.59 -7.39 12.10
C ILE A 344 -29.18 -8.70 11.40
N LYS A 345 -29.16 -8.71 10.05
CA LYS A 345 -28.71 -9.88 9.27
C LYS A 345 -27.23 -10.20 9.50
N ARG A 346 -26.36 -9.18 9.50
CA ARG A 346 -24.91 -9.33 9.77
C ARG A 346 -24.66 -9.81 11.19
N PHE A 347 -25.30 -9.19 12.18
CA PHE A 347 -25.23 -9.60 13.59
C PHE A 347 -25.62 -11.07 13.78
N ARG A 348 -26.73 -11.52 13.17
CA ARG A 348 -27.15 -12.93 13.23
C ARG A 348 -26.14 -13.86 12.57
N ARG A 349 -25.63 -13.51 11.39
CA ARG A 349 -24.66 -14.32 10.65
C ARG A 349 -23.38 -14.53 11.46
N GLU A 350 -22.90 -13.51 12.14
CA GLU A 350 -21.70 -13.62 12.97
C GLU A 350 -21.92 -14.34 14.27
N ALA A 351 -23.05 -14.09 14.95
CA ALA A 351 -23.42 -14.84 16.14
C ALA A 351 -23.51 -16.34 15.82
N GLN A 352 -24.00 -16.69 14.63
CA GLN A 352 -23.99 -18.06 14.13
C GLN A 352 -22.57 -18.59 13.88
N LEU A 353 -21.67 -17.80 13.27
CA LEU A 353 -20.27 -18.22 13.09
C LEU A 353 -19.57 -18.49 14.42
N ILE A 354 -19.74 -17.61 15.41
CA ILE A 354 -19.17 -17.77 16.76
C ILE A 354 -19.80 -18.96 17.49
N ALA A 355 -21.08 -19.25 17.27
CA ALA A 355 -21.74 -20.41 17.87
C ALA A 355 -21.17 -21.77 17.43
N HIS A 356 -20.37 -21.81 16.35
CA HIS A 356 -19.64 -23.02 15.94
C HIS A 356 -18.29 -23.18 16.64
N LEU A 357 -17.87 -22.22 17.48
CA LEU A 357 -16.67 -22.36 18.29
C LEU A 357 -16.95 -23.30 19.47
N ASP A 358 -16.24 -24.42 19.50
CA ASP A 358 -16.23 -25.36 20.62
C ASP A 358 -14.80 -25.50 21.15
N HIS A 359 -14.51 -24.76 22.20
CA HIS A 359 -13.19 -24.72 22.84
C HIS A 359 -13.33 -24.50 24.36
N PRO A 360 -12.52 -25.16 25.20
CA PRO A 360 -12.61 -25.01 26.67
C PRO A 360 -12.48 -23.57 27.17
N HIS A 361 -11.75 -22.73 26.43
CA HIS A 361 -11.42 -21.33 26.78
C HIS A 361 -12.18 -20.30 25.93
N VAL A 362 -13.29 -20.69 25.32
CA VAL A 362 -14.24 -19.78 24.63
C VAL A 362 -15.62 -19.99 25.23
N VAL A 363 -16.32 -18.91 25.59
CA VAL A 363 -17.68 -18.99 26.15
C VAL A 363 -18.64 -19.57 25.10
N PRO A 364 -19.27 -20.73 25.35
CA PRO A 364 -20.17 -21.33 24.38
C PRO A 364 -21.45 -20.49 24.20
N ILE A 365 -21.84 -20.27 22.94
CA ILE A 365 -23.15 -19.72 22.58
C ILE A 365 -24.13 -20.89 22.45
N TYR A 366 -25.24 -20.81 23.18
CA TYR A 366 -26.27 -21.84 23.19
C TYR A 366 -27.42 -21.56 22.22
N ASP A 367 -27.75 -20.29 22.00
CA ASP A 367 -28.88 -19.91 21.16
C ASP A 367 -28.73 -18.48 20.63
N VAL A 368 -29.33 -18.21 19.46
CA VAL A 368 -29.45 -16.87 18.87
C VAL A 368 -30.90 -16.69 18.45
N GLY A 369 -31.62 -15.81 19.14
CA GLY A 369 -33.06 -15.73 19.04
C GLY A 369 -33.60 -14.33 18.78
N GLN A 370 -34.91 -14.28 18.55
CA GLN A 370 -35.69 -13.05 18.50
C GLN A 370 -37.04 -13.30 19.16
N ALA A 371 -37.40 -12.46 20.12
CA ALA A 371 -38.69 -12.49 20.80
C ALA A 371 -39.08 -11.06 21.18
N GLU A 372 -40.37 -10.76 21.14
CA GLU A 372 -40.92 -9.46 21.59
C GLU A 372 -40.21 -8.25 20.93
N GLY A 373 -39.87 -8.40 19.65
CA GLY A 373 -39.18 -7.37 18.88
C GLY A 373 -37.69 -7.17 19.22
N ARG A 374 -37.10 -7.98 20.11
CA ARG A 374 -35.70 -7.89 20.51
C ARG A 374 -34.90 -9.07 19.96
N HIS A 375 -33.69 -8.79 19.48
CA HIS A 375 -32.71 -9.81 19.15
C HIS A 375 -31.82 -10.08 20.37
N PHE A 376 -31.50 -11.35 20.59
CA PHE A 376 -30.69 -11.76 21.74
C PHE A 376 -29.78 -12.94 21.42
N ILE A 377 -28.69 -13.04 22.18
CA ILE A 377 -27.77 -14.18 22.18
C ILE A 377 -27.79 -14.79 23.57
N VAL A 378 -27.91 -16.11 23.63
CA VAL A 378 -27.87 -16.88 24.87
C VAL A 378 -26.56 -17.64 24.91
N MET A 379 -25.83 -17.49 26.00
CA MET A 379 -24.52 -18.09 26.19
C MET A 379 -24.41 -18.68 27.59
N ARG A 380 -23.35 -19.44 27.84
CA ARG A 380 -23.03 -19.96 29.18
C ARG A 380 -22.95 -18.83 30.20
N LEU A 381 -23.63 -18.99 31.33
CA LEU A 381 -23.40 -18.15 32.50
C LEU A 381 -22.08 -18.57 33.17
N VAL A 382 -21.14 -17.63 33.27
CA VAL A 382 -19.86 -17.84 33.98
C VAL A 382 -19.97 -17.22 35.37
N ASN A 383 -19.69 -18.01 36.42
CA ASN A 383 -19.94 -17.63 37.82
C ASN A 383 -18.76 -16.90 38.50
N GLY A 384 -17.78 -16.43 37.74
CA GLY A 384 -16.64 -15.68 38.27
C GLY A 384 -16.46 -14.30 37.63
N PRO A 385 -15.54 -13.48 38.17
CA PRO A 385 -15.34 -12.11 37.70
C PRO A 385 -14.68 -12.08 36.32
N SER A 386 -14.75 -10.93 35.65
CA SER A 386 -13.86 -10.66 34.52
C SER A 386 -12.43 -10.41 35.02
N LEU A 387 -11.44 -10.55 34.13
CA LEU A 387 -10.05 -10.23 34.41
C LEU A 387 -9.90 -8.77 34.85
N ALA A 388 -10.68 -7.84 34.27
CA ALA A 388 -10.75 -6.45 34.73
C ALA A 388 -11.22 -6.33 36.19
N GLY A 389 -12.27 -7.07 36.55
CA GLY A 389 -12.78 -7.11 37.94
C GLY A 389 -11.71 -7.66 38.89
N ARG A 390 -11.05 -8.76 38.51
CA ARG A 390 -9.97 -9.38 39.29
C ARG A 390 -8.76 -8.46 39.48
N LEU A 391 -8.37 -7.69 38.46
CA LEU A 391 -7.30 -6.69 38.58
C LEU A 391 -7.69 -5.55 39.52
N THR A 392 -8.94 -5.09 39.45
CA THR A 392 -9.44 -4.00 40.30
C THR A 392 -9.48 -4.42 41.77
N GLU A 393 -9.88 -5.66 42.05
CA GLU A 393 -10.06 -6.15 43.42
C GLU A 393 -8.76 -6.57 44.11
N GLN A 394 -7.84 -7.24 43.40
CA GLN A 394 -6.64 -7.83 44.03
C GLN A 394 -5.32 -7.40 43.38
N GLY A 395 -5.34 -6.45 42.44
CA GLY A 395 -4.13 -5.88 41.84
C GLY A 395 -3.46 -6.78 40.79
N PRO A 396 -2.21 -6.44 40.38
CA PRO A 396 -1.48 -7.14 39.34
C PRO A 396 -1.13 -8.59 39.72
N PHE A 397 -0.91 -9.40 38.70
CA PHE A 397 -0.56 -10.82 38.82
C PHE A 397 0.95 -10.99 38.99
N ALA A 398 1.33 -11.98 39.79
CA ALA A 398 2.71 -12.48 39.78
C ALA A 398 3.03 -13.08 38.40
N TRP A 399 4.29 -12.97 37.97
CA TRP A 399 4.71 -13.41 36.65
C TRP A 399 4.29 -14.85 36.27
N PRO A 400 4.46 -15.88 37.12
CA PRO A 400 4.05 -17.24 36.79
C PRO A 400 2.53 -17.37 36.55
N GLU A 401 1.73 -16.62 37.30
CA GLU A 401 0.27 -16.62 37.16
C GLU A 401 -0.15 -15.89 35.88
N ALA A 402 0.50 -14.76 35.57
CA ALA A 402 0.28 -14.02 34.33
C ALA A 402 0.62 -14.88 33.10
N LEU A 403 1.77 -15.56 33.11
CA LEU A 403 2.19 -16.46 32.03
C LEU A 403 1.19 -17.61 31.82
N ALA A 404 0.78 -18.28 32.91
CA ALA A 404 -0.19 -19.37 32.84
C ALA A 404 -1.55 -18.88 32.29
N LEU A 405 -2.03 -17.72 32.76
CA LEU A 405 -3.28 -17.12 32.29
C LEU A 405 -3.22 -16.78 30.80
N MET A 406 -2.15 -16.10 30.38
CA MET A 406 -2.00 -15.64 29.00
C MET A 406 -1.78 -16.78 28.00
N THR A 407 -1.12 -17.86 28.42
CA THR A 407 -0.98 -19.09 27.63
C THR A 407 -2.35 -19.64 27.25
N VAL A 408 -3.23 -19.79 28.24
CA VAL A 408 -4.58 -20.32 28.05
C VAL A 408 -5.46 -19.39 27.20
N VAL A 409 -5.34 -18.07 27.39
CA VAL A 409 -6.06 -17.08 26.58
C VAL A 409 -5.60 -17.13 25.12
N ALA A 410 -4.29 -17.23 24.87
CA ALA A 410 -3.72 -17.34 23.54
C ALA A 410 -4.18 -18.63 22.82
N GLU A 411 -4.27 -19.76 23.51
CA GLU A 411 -4.79 -21.01 22.94
C GLU A 411 -6.23 -20.85 22.43
N GLY A 412 -7.10 -20.21 23.22
CA GLY A 412 -8.48 -19.90 22.81
C GLY A 412 -8.55 -18.93 21.64
N LEU A 413 -7.66 -17.94 21.60
CA LEU A 413 -7.59 -16.95 20.53
C LEU A 413 -7.10 -17.57 19.21
N ASP A 414 -6.03 -18.35 19.25
CA ASP A 414 -5.51 -19.07 18.08
C ASP A 414 -6.51 -20.11 17.55
N TYR A 415 -7.27 -20.76 18.43
CA TYR A 415 -8.35 -21.66 18.02
C TYR A 415 -9.39 -20.93 17.15
N ALA A 416 -9.76 -19.70 17.52
CA ALA A 416 -10.69 -18.88 16.77
C ALA A 416 -10.05 -18.36 15.46
N HIS A 417 -8.80 -17.90 15.50
CA HIS A 417 -8.06 -17.40 14.33
C HIS A 417 -7.91 -18.48 13.24
N ARG A 418 -7.62 -19.73 13.61
CA ARG A 418 -7.57 -20.87 12.66
C ARG A 418 -8.89 -21.16 11.95
N ARG A 419 -10.00 -20.63 12.47
CA ARG A 419 -11.36 -20.71 11.88
C ARG A 419 -11.78 -19.39 11.21
N ASN A 420 -10.84 -18.49 10.98
CA ASN A 420 -11.06 -17.15 10.43
C ASN A 420 -12.02 -16.29 11.27
N ILE A 421 -12.07 -16.52 12.59
CA ILE A 421 -12.86 -15.72 13.53
C ILE A 421 -11.90 -14.89 14.38
N LEU A 422 -11.98 -13.57 14.21
CA LEU A 422 -11.21 -12.60 15.00
C LEU A 422 -12.01 -12.12 16.20
N HIS A 423 -11.34 -11.79 17.29
CA HIS A 423 -12.00 -11.27 18.48
C HIS A 423 -12.41 -9.80 18.31
N ARG A 424 -11.51 -8.93 17.81
CA ARG A 424 -11.73 -7.50 17.46
C ARG A 424 -12.07 -6.55 18.60
N ASP A 425 -12.48 -7.07 19.76
CA ASP A 425 -12.73 -6.31 20.99
C ASP A 425 -12.05 -6.97 22.20
N LEU A 426 -10.81 -7.44 22.05
CA LEU A 426 -10.09 -8.11 23.13
C LEU A 426 -9.65 -7.10 24.21
N LYS A 427 -10.06 -7.34 25.46
CA LYS A 427 -9.75 -6.51 26.64
C LYS A 427 -9.97 -7.31 27.93
N PRO A 428 -9.45 -6.88 29.09
CA PRO A 428 -9.62 -7.62 30.34
C PRO A 428 -11.09 -7.79 30.77
N ALA A 429 -11.99 -6.91 30.36
CA ALA A 429 -13.43 -7.05 30.65
C ALA A 429 -14.08 -8.23 29.91
N ASN A 430 -13.50 -8.68 28.80
CA ASN A 430 -14.04 -9.74 27.93
C ASN A 430 -13.38 -11.12 28.20
N ILE A 431 -12.44 -11.20 29.15
CA ILE A 431 -11.86 -12.45 29.64
C ILE A 431 -12.53 -12.79 30.98
N LEU A 432 -13.35 -13.84 31.03
CA LEU A 432 -14.06 -14.25 32.24
C LEU A 432 -13.29 -15.36 32.95
N LEU A 433 -13.20 -15.30 34.28
CA LEU A 433 -12.47 -16.27 35.08
C LEU A 433 -13.45 -17.26 35.70
N ASP A 434 -13.62 -18.43 35.09
CA ASP A 434 -14.45 -19.50 35.64
C ASP A 434 -13.64 -20.27 36.71
N PRO A 435 -14.17 -20.45 37.94
CA PRO A 435 -13.45 -21.15 39.01
C PRO A 435 -13.06 -22.61 38.67
N GLU A 436 -13.79 -23.26 37.77
CA GLU A 436 -13.55 -24.65 37.38
C GLU A 436 -12.73 -24.77 36.09
N ARG A 437 -12.93 -23.86 35.13
CA ARG A 437 -12.35 -23.96 33.78
C ARG A 437 -11.20 -22.99 33.49
N GLY A 438 -10.92 -22.06 34.40
CA GLY A 438 -9.92 -21.01 34.19
C GLY A 438 -10.45 -19.90 33.27
N PRO A 439 -9.58 -19.19 32.54
CA PRO A 439 -10.00 -18.05 31.71
C PRO A 439 -10.78 -18.50 30.47
N LEU A 440 -11.85 -17.77 30.14
CA LEU A 440 -12.64 -17.94 28.92
C LEU A 440 -12.79 -16.61 28.18
N LEU A 441 -12.59 -16.64 26.86
CA LEU A 441 -12.89 -15.55 25.95
C LEU A 441 -14.40 -15.40 25.75
N SER A 442 -14.89 -14.16 25.90
CA SER A 442 -16.30 -13.79 25.73
C SER A 442 -16.41 -12.57 24.82
N ASP A 443 -17.61 -12.27 24.30
CA ASP A 443 -17.85 -11.03 23.56
C ASP A 443 -16.94 -10.80 22.34
N PHE A 444 -16.76 -11.83 21.52
CA PHE A 444 -16.28 -11.69 20.14
C PHE A 444 -17.07 -10.59 19.44
N GLY A 445 -16.39 -9.66 18.76
CA GLY A 445 -16.81 -8.30 18.38
C GLY A 445 -18.06 -8.13 17.50
N LEU A 446 -19.18 -8.74 17.91
CA LEU A 446 -20.54 -8.64 17.36
C LEU A 446 -21.07 -7.20 17.32
N ALA A 447 -20.45 -6.27 18.07
CA ALA A 447 -20.79 -4.85 18.08
C ALA A 447 -20.00 -4.04 17.04
N LYS A 448 -18.82 -4.49 16.58
CA LYS A 448 -17.94 -3.73 15.66
C LYS A 448 -18.21 -3.98 14.17
N LEU A 449 -18.84 -5.10 13.85
CA LEU A 449 -19.26 -5.44 12.47
C LEU A 449 -20.53 -4.70 12.01
N ALA A 450 -21.12 -3.96 12.94
CA ALA A 450 -22.10 -2.91 12.73
C ALA A 450 -21.62 -1.72 11.91
N GLY A 451 -20.30 -1.51 11.86
CA GLY A 451 -19.71 -0.19 11.67
C GLY A 451 -18.98 0.03 10.34
N SER A 452 -18.75 -0.94 9.47
CA SER A 452 -17.96 -0.65 8.26
C SER A 452 -18.62 0.38 7.31
N ASN A 453 -19.95 0.55 7.39
CA ASN A 453 -20.69 1.66 6.74
C ASN A 453 -21.35 2.64 7.74
N SER A 454 -21.07 2.49 9.05
CA SER A 454 -21.72 3.25 10.13
C SER A 454 -20.73 3.93 11.08
N LEU A 455 -19.43 3.67 10.93
CA LEU A 455 -18.32 4.39 11.58
C LEU A 455 -18.22 5.84 11.10
N SER A 456 -18.97 6.21 10.06
CA SER A 456 -19.04 7.57 9.50
C SER A 456 -20.40 8.26 9.70
N ARG A 457 -21.33 7.64 10.44
CA ARG A 457 -22.65 8.22 10.73
C ARG A 457 -22.97 8.40 12.20
N THR A 458 -22.22 7.76 13.08
CA THR A 458 -22.06 8.21 14.45
C THR A 458 -20.60 8.14 14.78
N ASN A 459 -20.05 9.26 15.19
CA ASN A 459 -18.63 9.51 15.36
C ASN A 459 -18.13 8.76 16.65
N GLU A 460 -18.92 7.85 17.24
CA GLU A 460 -18.70 7.33 18.59
C GLU A 460 -17.61 6.29 18.44
N VAL A 461 -16.46 6.50 19.08
CA VAL A 461 -15.44 5.46 19.18
C VAL A 461 -16.01 4.34 20.03
N VAL A 462 -16.65 3.37 19.37
CA VAL A 462 -17.19 2.17 20.00
C VAL A 462 -16.04 1.23 20.34
N GLY A 463 -15.43 1.47 21.50
CA GLY A 463 -14.38 0.63 22.06
C GLY A 463 -13.67 1.29 23.24
N THR A 464 -13.08 0.48 24.11
CA THR A 464 -12.15 0.99 25.13
C THR A 464 -10.81 1.28 24.43
N PRO A 465 -10.39 2.54 24.28
CA PRO A 465 -9.34 2.93 23.33
C PRO A 465 -7.97 2.32 23.67
N PHE A 466 -7.74 1.96 24.94
CA PHE A 466 -6.46 1.50 25.50
C PHE A 466 -5.87 0.23 24.86
N TYR A 467 -6.66 -0.55 24.13
CA TYR A 467 -6.24 -1.83 23.51
C TYR A 467 -6.39 -1.84 22.00
N ILE A 468 -6.83 -0.73 21.39
CA ILE A 468 -7.08 -0.66 19.96
C ILE A 468 -5.74 -0.50 19.24
N ALA A 469 -5.45 -1.43 18.33
CA ALA A 469 -4.20 -1.42 17.57
C ALA A 469 -4.15 -0.23 16.58
N PRO A 470 -2.97 0.34 16.29
CA PRO A 470 -2.79 1.50 15.40
C PRO A 470 -3.51 1.36 14.06
N GLU A 471 -3.43 0.19 13.43
CA GLU A 471 -4.03 -0.07 12.12
C GLU A 471 -5.56 0.07 12.12
N ILE A 472 -6.22 -0.20 13.26
CA ILE A 472 -7.68 -0.03 13.39
C ILE A 472 -8.06 1.45 13.47
N TRP A 473 -7.20 2.27 14.09
CA TRP A 473 -7.38 3.71 14.10
C TRP A 473 -7.17 4.32 12.71
N ASP A 474 -6.28 3.74 11.90
CA ASP A 474 -6.04 4.13 10.49
C ASP A 474 -7.14 3.61 9.53
N GLY A 475 -8.18 2.96 10.05
CA GLY A 475 -9.27 2.40 9.24
C GLY A 475 -8.90 1.13 8.45
N GLN A 476 -7.72 0.53 8.72
CA GLN A 476 -7.33 -0.74 8.12
C GLN A 476 -8.16 -1.89 8.74
N PRO A 477 -8.39 -2.98 7.99
CA PRO A 477 -9.14 -4.12 8.51
C PRO A 477 -8.36 -4.83 9.63
N ALA A 478 -9.10 -5.29 10.65
CA ALA A 478 -8.52 -6.11 11.72
C ALA A 478 -7.98 -7.44 11.19
N THR A 479 -6.80 -7.83 11.67
CA THR A 479 -6.14 -9.11 11.37
C THR A 479 -5.87 -9.89 12.68
N PRO A 480 -5.37 -11.14 12.64
CA PRO A 480 -4.89 -11.82 13.85
C PRO A 480 -3.89 -10.97 14.66
N GLN A 481 -3.03 -10.21 13.97
CA GLN A 481 -2.03 -9.33 14.59
C GLN A 481 -2.64 -8.15 15.34
N THR A 482 -3.89 -7.78 15.04
CA THR A 482 -4.67 -6.80 15.82
C THR A 482 -5.01 -7.37 17.21
N ASP A 483 -5.47 -8.62 17.28
CA ASP A 483 -5.78 -9.26 18.56
C ASP A 483 -4.49 -9.55 19.35
N ILE A 484 -3.37 -9.87 18.68
CA ILE A 484 -2.04 -10.04 19.30
C ILE A 484 -1.56 -8.73 19.94
N TYR A 485 -1.76 -7.58 19.28
CA TYR A 485 -1.44 -6.28 19.87
C TYR A 485 -2.24 -6.03 21.16
N ALA A 486 -3.55 -6.28 21.11
CA ALA A 486 -4.41 -6.16 22.28
C ALA A 486 -3.97 -7.12 23.41
N LEU A 487 -3.56 -8.34 23.06
CA LEU A 487 -3.02 -9.34 23.98
C LEU A 487 -1.71 -8.86 24.64
N GLY A 488 -0.84 -8.17 23.89
CA GLY A 488 0.35 -7.49 24.41
C GLY A 488 0.00 -6.37 25.40
N CYS A 489 -0.99 -5.53 25.08
CA CYS A 489 -1.47 -4.50 26.02
C CYS A 489 -2.03 -5.11 27.31
N ILE A 490 -2.80 -6.20 27.21
CA ILE A 490 -3.37 -6.91 28.36
C ILE A 490 -2.25 -7.53 29.21
N LEU A 491 -1.26 -8.18 28.59
CA LEU A 491 -0.11 -8.74 29.30
C LEU A 491 0.61 -7.66 30.12
N PHE A 492 0.84 -6.48 29.53
CA PHE A 492 1.43 -5.35 30.24
C PHE A 492 0.58 -4.90 31.44
N GLU A 493 -0.73 -4.78 31.26
CA GLU A 493 -1.62 -4.32 32.34
C GLU A 493 -1.73 -5.33 33.47
N ILE A 494 -1.77 -6.64 33.17
CA ILE A 494 -1.90 -7.65 34.23
C ILE A 494 -0.64 -7.75 35.08
N ILE A 495 0.55 -7.50 34.54
CA ILE A 495 1.81 -7.56 35.30
C ILE A 495 2.09 -6.24 36.04
N THR A 496 1.75 -5.09 35.46
CA THR A 496 2.06 -3.77 36.05
C THR A 496 0.92 -3.19 36.87
N GLY A 497 -0.31 -3.62 36.62
CA GLY A 497 -1.53 -2.99 37.12
C GLY A 497 -1.86 -1.65 36.44
N GLN A 498 -1.12 -1.27 35.40
CA GLN A 498 -1.24 0.01 34.70
C GLN A 498 -1.53 -0.20 33.22
N LYS A 499 -2.32 0.68 32.64
CA LYS A 499 -2.55 0.68 31.18
C LYS A 499 -1.32 1.25 30.48
N LEU A 500 -0.84 0.54 29.46
CA LEU A 500 0.35 0.94 28.72
C LEU A 500 0.16 2.27 27.98
N PHE A 501 -0.96 2.40 27.27
CA PHE A 501 -1.37 3.62 26.61
C PHE A 501 -2.46 4.25 27.45
N ALA A 502 -2.09 5.21 28.30
CA ALA A 502 -3.02 5.96 29.13
C ALA A 502 -3.08 7.41 28.66
N GLY A 503 -4.24 8.04 28.82
CA GLY A 503 -4.49 9.42 28.42
C GLY A 503 -5.80 9.93 29.02
N GLU A 504 -5.91 11.25 29.18
CA GLU A 504 -7.09 11.90 29.78
C GLU A 504 -8.30 11.89 28.83
N THR A 505 -8.06 11.78 27.52
CA THR A 505 -9.09 11.77 26.47
C THR A 505 -8.88 10.63 25.45
N PRO A 506 -9.92 10.10 24.78
CA PRO A 506 -9.76 9.06 23.76
C PRO A 506 -8.78 9.40 22.62
N PRO A 507 -8.75 10.63 22.06
CA PRO A 507 -7.73 11.03 21.09
C PRO A 507 -6.31 11.01 21.65
N SER A 508 -6.12 11.36 22.93
CA SER A 508 -4.80 11.28 23.58
C SER A 508 -4.31 9.84 23.70
N VAL A 509 -5.23 8.91 23.97
CA VAL A 509 -4.95 7.47 23.99
C VAL A 509 -4.63 6.97 22.59
N MET A 510 -5.45 7.32 21.58
CA MET A 510 -5.20 7.00 20.17
C MET A 510 -3.81 7.47 19.75
N ARG A 511 -3.47 8.73 19.99
CA ARG A 511 -2.13 9.27 19.69
C ARG A 511 -1.02 8.48 20.37
N ALA A 512 -1.20 8.08 21.63
CA ALA A 512 -0.22 7.27 22.34
C ALA A 512 0.04 5.91 21.65
N HIS A 513 -0.97 5.34 20.97
CA HIS A 513 -0.78 4.13 20.15
C HIS A 513 0.14 4.36 18.94
N PHE A 514 0.34 5.59 18.46
CA PHE A 514 1.26 5.91 17.36
C PHE A 514 2.63 6.39 17.82
N GLU A 515 2.77 6.90 19.05
CA GLU A 515 4.04 7.35 19.59
C GLU A 515 5.02 6.20 19.89
N PRO A 516 6.34 6.46 19.91
CA PRO A 516 7.35 5.45 20.29
C PRO A 516 7.00 4.78 21.62
N LEU A 517 7.15 3.45 21.68
CA LEU A 517 6.79 2.65 22.83
C LEU A 517 7.58 3.10 24.08
N ARG A 518 6.86 3.44 25.16
CA ARG A 518 7.46 3.81 26.44
C ARG A 518 7.17 2.73 27.49
N LEU A 519 8.21 1.99 27.84
CA LEU A 519 8.14 0.96 28.89
C LEU A 519 8.69 1.52 30.22
N PRO A 520 8.26 1.00 31.38
CA PRO A 520 8.76 1.44 32.67
C PRO A 520 10.27 1.14 32.81
N PRO A 521 11.02 1.95 33.59
CA PRO A 521 12.46 1.76 33.77
C PRO A 521 12.81 0.50 34.58
N SER A 522 11.84 -0.06 35.29
CA SER A 522 11.97 -1.30 36.05
C SER A 522 10.67 -2.11 35.99
N TRP A 523 10.82 -3.43 36.06
CA TRP A 523 9.70 -4.38 36.07
C TRP A 523 9.42 -4.88 37.50
N PRO A 524 8.19 -5.35 37.78
CA PRO A 524 7.86 -6.01 39.05
C PRO A 524 8.78 -7.20 39.35
N GLU A 525 9.02 -7.46 40.64
CA GLU A 525 9.90 -8.54 41.09
C GLU A 525 9.44 -9.91 40.55
N GLY A 526 10.40 -10.70 40.05
CA GLY A 526 10.13 -12.03 39.49
C GLY A 526 9.78 -12.06 37.99
N THR A 527 9.75 -10.90 37.31
CA THR A 527 9.65 -10.84 35.84
C THR A 527 11.00 -11.15 35.17
N PRO A 528 11.02 -11.90 34.05
CA PRO A 528 12.25 -12.30 33.39
C PRO A 528 12.91 -11.16 32.59
N ALA A 529 14.24 -11.23 32.47
CA ALA A 529 15.00 -10.35 31.58
C ALA A 529 14.60 -10.61 30.12
N GLY A 530 14.52 -9.56 29.29
CA GLY A 530 14.10 -9.66 27.87
C GLY A 530 12.62 -9.37 27.60
N LEU A 531 11.82 -9.11 28.65
CA LEU A 531 10.39 -8.79 28.48
C LEU A 531 10.16 -7.49 27.68
N ALA A 532 11.09 -6.53 27.76
CA ALA A 532 11.02 -5.29 26.98
C ALA A 532 11.16 -5.53 25.47
N ASP A 533 12.03 -6.46 25.06
CA ASP A 533 12.22 -6.81 23.65
C ASP A 533 10.96 -7.50 23.11
N LEU A 534 10.35 -8.38 23.90
CA LEU A 534 9.09 -9.02 23.57
C LEU A 534 7.96 -7.99 23.35
N PHE A 535 7.84 -6.97 24.21
CA PHE A 535 6.88 -5.89 24.02
C PHE A 535 7.16 -5.06 22.77
N THR A 536 8.43 -4.85 22.42
CA THR A 536 8.82 -4.11 21.21
C THR A 536 8.33 -4.82 19.94
N VAL A 537 8.34 -6.15 19.92
CA VAL A 537 7.79 -6.96 18.83
C VAL A 537 6.25 -7.02 18.91
N ALA A 538 5.68 -7.41 20.05
CA ALA A 538 4.22 -7.58 20.21
C ALA A 538 3.41 -6.30 19.95
N LEU A 539 4.01 -5.14 20.23
CA LEU A 539 3.37 -3.82 20.13
C LEU A 539 3.98 -2.97 19.01
N ALA A 540 4.65 -3.59 18.04
CA ALA A 540 5.16 -2.90 16.87
C ALA A 540 4.02 -2.17 16.15
N LYS A 541 4.29 -0.97 15.64
CA LYS A 541 3.25 -0.14 14.99
C LYS A 541 2.77 -0.78 13.71
N ASP A 542 3.70 -1.30 12.90
CA ASP A 542 3.39 -2.12 11.74
C ASP A 542 2.98 -3.54 12.19
N PRO A 543 1.75 -4.00 11.91
CA PRO A 543 1.30 -5.35 12.28
C PRO A 543 2.21 -6.47 11.76
N ARG A 544 2.93 -6.24 10.65
CA ARG A 544 3.84 -7.23 10.03
C ARG A 544 5.13 -7.46 10.83
N GLN A 545 5.45 -6.55 11.75
CA GLN A 545 6.59 -6.67 12.65
C GLN A 545 6.21 -7.35 13.97
N ARG A 546 4.93 -7.66 14.18
CA ARG A 546 4.45 -8.40 15.35
C ARG A 546 4.59 -9.90 15.15
N TYR A 547 4.39 -10.65 16.23
CA TYR A 547 4.26 -12.10 16.17
C TYR A 547 3.17 -12.54 15.19
N ALA A 548 3.40 -13.62 14.45
CA ALA A 548 2.47 -14.05 13.41
C ALA A 548 1.19 -14.66 14.01
N THR A 549 1.31 -15.38 15.13
CA THR A 549 0.21 -16.02 15.88
C THR A 549 0.28 -15.73 17.38
N ALA A 550 -0.81 -15.98 18.13
CA ALA A 550 -0.79 -15.84 19.58
C ALA A 550 0.10 -16.91 20.24
N ALA A 551 0.22 -18.11 19.63
CA ALA A 551 1.18 -19.12 20.03
C ALA A 551 2.63 -18.63 19.93
N ASP A 552 3.02 -17.96 18.85
CA ASP A 552 4.40 -17.45 18.69
C ASP A 552 4.76 -16.44 19.80
N LEU A 553 3.80 -15.60 20.19
CA LEU A 553 3.96 -14.67 21.31
C LEU A 553 4.18 -15.41 22.63
N ILE A 554 3.40 -16.46 22.91
CA ILE A 554 3.52 -17.24 24.14
C ILE A 554 4.77 -18.11 24.15
N GLU A 555 5.19 -18.67 23.02
CA GLU A 555 6.45 -19.41 22.89
C GLU A 555 7.63 -18.48 23.20
N ALA A 556 7.63 -17.27 22.64
CA ALA A 556 8.63 -16.26 22.99
C ALA A 556 8.58 -15.90 24.48
N LEU A 557 7.38 -15.78 25.07
CA LEU A 557 7.17 -15.49 26.49
C LEU A 557 7.69 -16.60 27.41
N ALA A 558 7.47 -17.87 27.04
CA ALA A 558 7.92 -19.04 27.77
C ALA A 558 9.45 -19.20 27.68
N GLY A 559 10.04 -18.94 26.52
CA GLY A 559 11.50 -18.96 26.30
C GLY A 559 12.28 -18.01 27.21
N LEU A 560 11.65 -16.94 27.71
CA LEU A 560 12.26 -16.04 28.71
C LEU A 560 12.49 -16.72 30.07
N THR A 561 11.75 -17.78 30.39
CA THR A 561 11.81 -18.48 31.69
C THR A 561 12.68 -19.74 31.69
N GLU A 562 12.93 -20.35 30.52
CA GLU A 562 13.75 -21.56 30.37
C GLU A 562 15.27 -21.32 30.43
N THR A 563 15.70 -20.07 30.60
CA THR A 563 17.10 -19.65 30.73
C THR A 563 17.75 -20.01 32.08
N LYS A 564 17.47 -21.22 32.59
CA LYS A 564 18.30 -21.86 33.62
C LYS A 564 18.38 -23.38 33.46
N ARG A 565 19.00 -23.86 32.37
CA ARG A 565 19.87 -25.08 32.32
C ARG A 565 20.48 -25.32 30.94
N MET A 566 21.30 -24.39 30.47
CA MET A 566 22.45 -24.66 29.60
C MET A 566 23.50 -23.61 29.95
N PRO A 567 24.80 -23.94 30.04
CA PRO A 567 25.80 -22.92 30.26
C PRO A 567 25.69 -21.92 29.11
N PRO A 568 25.45 -20.63 29.39
CA PRO A 568 25.32 -19.66 28.34
C PRO A 568 26.72 -19.51 27.73
N ASN A 569 26.82 -19.71 26.42
CA ASN A 569 27.85 -19.00 25.67
C ASN A 569 27.17 -17.74 25.14
N PRO A 570 27.12 -16.62 25.91
CA PRO A 570 27.03 -15.34 25.23
C PRO A 570 28.28 -15.28 24.33
N MET A 571 28.17 -14.77 23.10
CA MET A 571 29.41 -14.31 22.46
C MET A 571 29.99 -13.26 23.40
N ASN A 572 30.97 -13.66 24.21
CA ASN A 572 31.77 -12.74 25.00
C ASN A 572 32.38 -11.70 24.05
N ASP A 573 32.72 -10.51 24.55
CA ASP A 573 33.33 -9.45 23.73
C ASP A 573 34.53 -10.00 22.92
N SER A 574 35.22 -11.02 23.43
CA SER A 574 36.24 -11.80 22.72
C SER A 574 35.74 -12.60 21.50
N SER A 575 34.55 -13.19 21.52
CA SER A 575 33.92 -13.88 20.38
C SER A 575 33.41 -12.90 19.33
N VAL A 576 32.89 -11.74 19.73
CA VAL A 576 32.48 -10.68 18.80
C VAL A 576 33.72 -10.07 18.14
N MET A 577 34.79 -9.83 18.89
CA MET A 577 36.10 -9.43 18.36
C MET A 577 36.70 -10.49 17.43
N ALA A 578 36.60 -11.78 17.75
CA ALA A 578 37.05 -12.87 16.88
C ALA A 578 36.24 -12.95 15.58
N LEU A 579 34.92 -12.74 15.65
CA LEU A 579 34.04 -12.70 14.49
C LEU A 579 34.30 -11.46 13.63
N ALA A 580 34.54 -10.30 14.23
CA ALA A 580 34.96 -9.09 13.51
C ALA A 580 36.31 -9.29 12.81
N ALA A 581 37.28 -9.94 13.47
CA ALA A 581 38.55 -10.32 12.87
C ALA A 581 38.36 -11.30 11.70
N GLN A 582 37.46 -12.28 11.82
CA GLN A 582 37.12 -13.20 10.73
C GLN A 582 36.48 -12.48 9.54
N ARG A 583 35.57 -11.53 9.79
CA ARG A 583 34.94 -10.70 8.76
C ARG A 583 35.95 -9.77 8.09
N ARG A 584 36.91 -9.21 8.85
CA ARG A 584 38.06 -8.45 8.34
C ARG A 584 38.93 -9.30 7.41
N GLU A 585 39.28 -10.51 7.81
CA GLU A 585 40.07 -11.44 7.00
C GLU A 585 39.33 -11.86 5.73
N ALA A 586 38.00 -11.95 5.78
CA ALA A 586 37.14 -12.21 4.63
C ALA A 586 36.87 -10.98 3.73
N GLY A 587 37.41 -9.80 4.07
CA GLY A 587 37.19 -8.56 3.30
C GLY A 587 35.86 -7.85 3.54
N HIS A 588 35.05 -8.32 4.49
CA HIS A 588 33.75 -7.76 4.84
C HIS A 588 33.88 -6.65 5.91
N TYR A 589 34.60 -5.57 5.59
CA TYR A 589 34.96 -4.53 6.55
C TYR A 589 33.74 -3.80 7.14
N GLN A 590 32.72 -3.49 6.33
CA GLN A 590 31.53 -2.79 6.79
C GLN A 590 30.71 -3.62 7.79
N ALA A 591 30.54 -4.93 7.52
CA ALA A 591 29.87 -5.83 8.44
C ALA A 591 30.64 -5.99 9.77
N ALA A 592 31.99 -5.96 9.72
CA ALA A 592 32.81 -5.97 10.92
C ALA A 592 32.66 -4.67 11.74
N ILE A 593 32.57 -3.51 11.07
CA ILE A 593 32.31 -2.21 11.71
C ILE A 593 30.95 -2.21 12.40
N GLU A 594 29.90 -2.67 11.72
CA GLU A 594 28.55 -2.75 12.29
C GLU A 594 28.48 -3.70 13.50
N LEU A 595 29.24 -4.79 13.45
CA LEU A 595 29.34 -5.75 14.55
C LEU A 595 30.03 -5.14 15.79
N LEU A 596 31.06 -4.31 15.60
CA LEU A 596 31.83 -3.69 16.69
C LEU A 596 31.25 -2.36 17.18
N THR A 597 30.39 -1.70 16.40
CA THR A 597 29.81 -0.39 16.75
C THR A 597 29.04 -0.41 18.08
N PRO A 598 28.16 -1.39 18.35
CA PRO A 598 27.47 -1.48 19.64
C PRO A 598 28.43 -1.71 20.82
N LEU A 599 29.49 -2.49 20.62
CA LEU A 599 30.51 -2.71 21.65
C LEU A 599 31.27 -1.42 21.97
N LEU A 600 31.60 -0.63 20.94
CA LEU A 600 32.35 0.61 21.10
C LEU A 600 31.54 1.69 21.81
N LEU A 601 30.23 1.74 21.53
CA LEU A 601 29.30 2.63 22.25
C LEU A 601 29.22 2.28 23.74
N ASN A 602 29.36 1.00 24.10
CA ASN A 602 29.32 0.54 25.48
C ASN A 602 30.68 0.65 26.20
N ALA A 603 31.79 0.59 25.48
CA ALA A 603 33.15 0.68 26.01
C ALA A 603 34.04 1.64 25.19
N PRO A 604 33.75 2.96 25.20
CA PRO A 604 34.45 3.92 24.33
C PRO A 604 35.94 4.11 24.70
N ALA A 605 36.33 3.84 25.94
CA ALA A 605 37.73 3.85 26.37
C ALA A 605 38.47 2.51 26.16
N ASP A 606 37.85 1.50 25.54
CA ASP A 606 38.55 0.25 25.18
C ASP A 606 39.49 0.50 24.00
N GLU A 607 40.77 0.68 24.31
CA GLU A 607 41.81 0.96 23.33
C GLU A 607 42.05 -0.19 22.33
N SER A 608 41.74 -1.45 22.69
CA SER A 608 41.87 -2.57 21.75
C SER A 608 40.77 -2.54 20.70
N LEU A 609 39.55 -2.22 21.11
CA LEU A 609 38.39 -2.08 20.23
C LEU A 609 38.52 -0.86 19.31
N GLN A 610 38.97 0.27 19.87
CA GLN A 610 39.30 1.49 19.13
C GLN A 610 40.32 1.24 18.01
N ARG A 611 41.40 0.50 18.31
CA ARG A 611 42.41 0.12 17.31
C ARG A 611 41.87 -0.77 16.20
N GLU A 612 41.00 -1.72 16.52
CA GLU A 612 40.42 -2.60 15.50
C GLU A 612 39.45 -1.84 14.59
N MET A 613 38.67 -0.91 15.14
CA MET A 613 37.84 0.02 14.36
C MET A 613 38.68 0.92 13.44
N MET A 614 39.80 1.47 13.94
CA MET A 614 40.75 2.22 13.11
C MET A 614 41.28 1.39 11.93
N ARG A 615 41.63 0.11 12.17
CA ARG A 615 42.08 -0.80 11.10
C ARG A 615 40.99 -1.09 10.08
N LEU A 616 39.76 -1.35 10.54
CA LEU A 616 38.63 -1.64 9.66
C LEU A 616 38.29 -0.45 8.75
N TYR A 617 38.26 0.77 9.30
CA TYR A 617 38.06 1.98 8.50
C TYR A 617 39.20 2.19 7.49
N ALA A 618 40.46 1.96 7.90
CA ALA A 618 41.59 2.07 6.97
C ALA A 618 41.51 1.04 5.84
N LEU A 619 41.20 -0.23 6.15
CA LEU A 619 41.06 -1.32 5.18
C LEU A 619 39.84 -1.14 4.26
N ALA A 620 38.78 -0.47 4.73
CA ALA A 620 37.62 -0.08 3.95
C ALA A 620 37.88 1.14 3.02
N GLY A 621 39.11 1.68 2.99
CA GLY A 621 39.45 2.89 2.24
C GLY A 621 38.94 4.18 2.87
N GLN A 622 38.37 4.13 4.08
CA GLN A 622 37.82 5.27 4.81
C GLN A 622 38.89 5.91 5.70
N ARG A 623 39.98 6.38 5.09
CA ARG A 623 41.14 6.94 5.82
C ARG A 623 40.78 8.11 6.74
N HIS A 624 39.86 8.97 6.31
CA HIS A 624 39.41 10.11 7.12
C HIS A 624 38.71 9.65 8.41
N GLU A 625 37.84 8.64 8.32
CA GLU A 625 37.16 8.08 9.50
C GLU A 625 38.13 7.31 10.40
N ALA A 626 39.13 6.62 9.82
CA ALA A 626 40.17 5.96 10.61
C ALA A 626 41.00 6.96 11.46
N LEU A 627 41.32 8.13 10.91
CA LEU A 627 42.04 9.20 11.63
C LEU A 627 41.14 9.90 12.65
N ARG A 628 39.85 10.07 12.36
CA ARG A 628 38.85 10.58 13.30
C ARG A 628 38.68 9.64 14.49
N GLN A 629 38.61 8.34 14.24
CA GLN A 629 38.50 7.32 15.29
C GLN A 629 39.69 7.36 16.26
N TYR A 630 40.90 7.72 15.79
CA TYR A 630 42.04 7.95 16.68
C TYR A 630 41.82 9.17 17.60
N GLN A 631 41.25 10.26 17.07
CA GLN A 631 40.92 11.44 17.88
C GLN A 631 39.86 11.13 18.93
N ASP A 632 38.86 10.31 18.57
CA ASP A 632 37.82 9.85 19.48
C ASP A 632 38.40 8.93 20.57
N CYS A 633 39.35 8.06 20.21
CA CYS A 633 40.12 7.26 21.17
C CYS A 633 40.92 8.13 22.15
N VAL A 634 41.64 9.15 21.66
CA VAL A 634 42.37 10.11 22.52
C VAL A 634 41.42 10.81 23.48
N ALA A 635 40.26 11.27 22.99
CA ALA A 635 39.25 11.96 23.81
C ALA A 635 38.66 11.04 24.88
N ALA A 636 38.28 9.81 24.51
CA ALA A 636 37.70 8.83 25.44
C ALA A 636 38.70 8.42 26.54
N LEU A 637 39.96 8.12 26.18
CA LEU A 637 41.01 7.77 27.14
C LEU A 637 41.36 8.94 28.08
N ALA A 638 41.40 10.18 27.57
CA ALA A 638 41.65 11.35 28.38
C ALA A 638 40.51 11.63 29.38
N LEU A 639 39.26 11.41 28.96
CA LEU A 639 38.07 11.64 29.77
C LEU A 639 37.91 10.59 30.88
N GLU A 640 38.00 9.30 30.52
CA GLU A 640 37.66 8.19 31.42
C GLU A 640 38.86 7.69 32.22
N LEU A 641 40.04 7.62 31.59
CA LEU A 641 41.24 6.99 32.18
C LEU A 641 42.39 7.98 32.45
N LYS A 642 42.25 9.25 32.03
CA LYS A 642 43.30 10.29 32.11
C LYS A 642 44.64 9.82 31.54
N ALA A 643 44.58 9.02 30.48
CA ALA A 643 45.73 8.42 29.81
C ALA A 643 45.83 8.91 28.35
N LEU A 644 47.03 8.82 27.79
CA LEU A 644 47.25 8.96 26.35
C LEU A 644 47.20 7.58 25.69
N PRO A 645 46.89 7.49 24.37
CA PRO A 645 46.94 6.21 23.66
C PRO A 645 48.33 5.57 23.78
N GLY A 646 48.36 4.26 23.97
CA GLY A 646 49.57 3.45 24.03
C GLY A 646 50.34 3.38 22.70
N PRO A 647 51.56 2.83 22.73
CA PRO A 647 52.49 2.86 21.60
C PRO A 647 51.97 2.13 20.35
N GLU A 648 51.19 1.04 20.52
CA GLU A 648 50.62 0.28 19.39
C GLU A 648 49.53 1.07 18.65
N THR A 649 48.72 1.87 19.37
CA THR A 649 47.71 2.75 18.79
C THR A 649 48.35 3.93 18.08
N GLN A 650 49.40 4.51 18.66
CA GLN A 650 50.18 5.58 18.04
C GLN A 650 50.91 5.09 16.77
N GLN A 651 51.44 3.86 16.80
CA GLN A 651 52.08 3.25 15.63
C GLN A 651 51.07 3.00 14.51
N LEU A 652 49.88 2.47 14.83
CA LEU A 652 48.80 2.28 13.85
C LEU A 652 48.37 3.62 13.23
N TYR A 653 48.25 4.67 14.04
CA TYR A 653 47.97 6.02 13.55
C TYR A 653 49.04 6.53 12.57
N GLN A 654 50.33 6.31 12.86
CA GLN A 654 51.41 6.66 11.93
C GLN A 654 51.36 5.84 10.64
N GLN A 655 51.02 4.54 10.71
CA GLN A 655 50.84 3.68 9.53
C GLN A 655 49.68 4.15 8.65
N ILE A 656 48.55 4.54 9.24
CA ILE A 656 47.39 5.11 8.51
C ILE A 656 47.74 6.49 7.93
N LEU A 657 48.55 7.29 8.62
CA LEU A 657 49.05 8.57 8.11
C LEU A 657 50.00 8.39 6.92
N ASN A 658 50.80 7.34 6.90
CA ASN A 658 51.76 7.05 5.84
C ASN A 658 51.19 6.17 4.70
N ASP A 659 49.91 5.78 4.80
CA ASP A 659 49.21 4.93 3.82
C ASP A 659 49.78 3.50 3.70
N GLU A 660 50.26 2.95 4.82
CA GLU A 660 50.96 1.67 4.88
C GLU A 660 50.03 0.47 5.15
N ILE A 661 48.71 0.68 5.24
CA ILE A 661 47.71 -0.38 5.51
C ILE A 661 46.97 -0.75 4.23
N ALA A 662 47.16 -1.99 3.77
CA ALA A 662 46.48 -2.56 2.60
C ALA A 662 45.77 -3.89 2.95
N PRO A 663 44.68 -4.25 2.24
CA PRO A 663 43.97 -5.50 2.47
C PRO A 663 44.84 -6.73 2.17
N PRO A 664 44.72 -7.81 2.97
CA PRO A 664 45.43 -9.05 2.69
C PRO A 664 44.97 -9.65 1.36
N ALA A 665 45.90 -10.18 0.56
CA ALA A 665 45.59 -10.81 -0.72
C ALA A 665 44.57 -11.95 -0.53
N ALA A 666 43.45 -11.85 -1.25
CA ALA A 666 42.22 -12.63 -1.04
C ALA A 666 42.46 -14.15 -0.92
N ALA A 667 42.19 -14.72 0.26
CA ALA A 667 42.00 -16.14 0.44
C ALA A 667 40.55 -16.49 0.07
N ALA A 668 40.34 -16.94 -1.17
CA ALA A 668 39.07 -17.47 -1.64
C ALA A 668 38.69 -18.75 -0.86
N SER A 669 37.82 -18.64 0.14
CA SER A 669 37.11 -19.80 0.70
C SER A 669 35.78 -19.99 -0.03
N LYS A 670 35.71 -21.03 -0.88
CA LYS A 670 34.48 -21.48 -1.55
C LYS A 670 33.45 -21.99 -0.52
N PRO A 671 32.18 -21.54 -0.54
CA PRO A 671 31.08 -22.20 0.15
C PRO A 671 30.52 -23.38 -0.65
N THR A 672 30.10 -24.40 0.07
CA THR A 672 29.56 -25.68 -0.40
C THR A 672 28.07 -25.59 -0.70
N GLY A 673 27.73 -25.49 -1.98
CA GLY A 673 26.40 -25.74 -2.53
C GLY A 673 26.52 -25.65 -4.05
N LEU A 674 26.17 -26.73 -4.78
CA LEU A 674 26.28 -26.69 -6.24
C LEU A 674 25.41 -25.54 -6.79
N PRO A 675 25.94 -24.68 -7.67
CA PRO A 675 25.09 -23.76 -8.40
C PRO A 675 24.09 -24.56 -9.25
N PRO A 676 22.85 -24.06 -9.42
CA PRO A 676 21.91 -24.67 -10.37
C PRO A 676 22.58 -24.86 -11.72
N ALA A 677 22.26 -25.98 -12.39
CA ALA A 677 22.71 -26.23 -13.74
C ALA A 677 22.30 -25.05 -14.65
N PRO A 678 23.11 -24.71 -15.67
CA PRO A 678 22.76 -23.67 -16.63
C PRO A 678 21.39 -23.98 -17.25
N ILE A 679 20.56 -22.94 -17.34
CA ILE A 679 19.21 -22.93 -17.94
C ILE A 679 19.15 -23.91 -19.13
N ALA A 680 18.50 -25.06 -18.92
CA ALA A 680 18.24 -26.04 -19.98
C ALA A 680 17.01 -25.61 -20.78
N VAL A 681 17.08 -24.44 -21.41
CA VAL A 681 16.10 -23.98 -22.41
C VAL A 681 16.82 -23.92 -23.76
N GLU A 682 16.69 -24.99 -24.54
CA GLU A 682 16.83 -25.07 -26.01
C GLU A 682 17.96 -24.29 -26.72
N VAL A 683 19.12 -24.05 -26.11
CA VAL A 683 20.29 -23.49 -26.83
C VAL A 683 20.98 -24.54 -27.71
N GLU A 684 20.66 -25.83 -27.55
CA GLU A 684 21.32 -26.94 -28.25
C GLU A 684 21.19 -26.94 -29.79
N ARG A 685 20.49 -25.98 -30.41
CA ARG A 685 20.41 -25.84 -31.88
C ARG A 685 20.43 -24.40 -32.44
N SER A 686 21.04 -23.43 -31.76
CA SER A 686 21.10 -22.04 -32.26
C SER A 686 22.47 -21.59 -32.76
N ALA A 687 22.47 -20.73 -33.79
CA ALA A 687 23.67 -20.13 -34.38
C ALA A 687 24.53 -19.38 -33.33
N PRO A 688 25.86 -19.27 -33.52
CA PRO A 688 26.77 -18.61 -32.58
C PRO A 688 26.38 -17.15 -32.37
N LEU A 689 26.65 -16.62 -31.17
CA LEU A 689 26.51 -15.20 -30.89
C LEU A 689 27.64 -14.44 -31.63
N VAL A 690 27.34 -13.91 -32.81
CA VAL A 690 28.34 -13.24 -33.67
C VAL A 690 28.20 -11.72 -33.59
N GLY A 691 29.32 -11.03 -33.43
CA GLY A 691 29.38 -9.56 -33.53
C GLY A 691 28.73 -8.81 -32.37
N ARG A 692 28.50 -9.46 -31.24
CA ARG A 692 27.86 -8.91 -30.03
C ARG A 692 28.79 -8.80 -28.83
N GLN A 693 30.09 -8.85 -29.05
CA GLN A 693 31.05 -8.93 -27.96
C GLN A 693 31.03 -7.66 -27.10
N ALA A 694 30.92 -6.48 -27.72
CA ALA A 694 30.86 -5.21 -27.00
C ALA A 694 29.61 -5.11 -26.11
N GLU A 695 28.42 -5.45 -26.65
CA GLU A 695 27.18 -5.43 -25.86
C GLU A 695 27.21 -6.51 -24.76
N LEU A 696 27.76 -7.69 -25.04
CA LEU A 696 27.90 -8.76 -24.05
C LEU A 696 28.85 -8.36 -22.93
N ASP A 697 29.99 -7.74 -23.26
CA ASP A 697 30.96 -7.26 -22.28
C ASP A 697 30.37 -6.14 -21.42
N GLN A 698 29.55 -5.25 -22.01
CA GLN A 698 28.81 -4.24 -21.26
C GLN A 698 27.82 -4.86 -20.27
N VAL A 699 26.99 -5.80 -20.74
CA VAL A 699 26.02 -6.51 -19.88
C VAL A 699 26.75 -7.26 -18.76
N ARG A 700 27.86 -7.96 -19.08
CA ARG A 700 28.69 -8.67 -18.10
C ARG A 700 29.31 -7.75 -17.07
N ALA A 701 29.86 -6.61 -17.49
CA ALA A 701 30.45 -5.63 -16.58
C ALA A 701 29.40 -5.11 -15.58
N THR A 702 28.19 -4.80 -16.06
CA THR A 702 27.07 -4.41 -15.20
C THR A 702 26.71 -5.54 -14.23
N ILE A 703 26.67 -6.79 -14.69
CA ILE A 703 26.35 -7.92 -13.80
C ILE A 703 27.44 -8.20 -12.78
N MET A 704 28.72 -8.10 -13.17
CA MET A 704 29.84 -8.27 -12.25
C MET A 704 29.84 -7.24 -11.11
N GLY A 705 29.36 -6.02 -11.36
CA GLY A 705 29.15 -5.02 -10.31
C GLY A 705 28.22 -5.48 -9.18
N SER A 706 27.25 -6.36 -9.47
CA SER A 706 26.32 -6.88 -8.45
C SER A 706 26.97 -7.80 -7.42
N TRP A 707 28.08 -8.46 -7.78
CA TRP A 707 28.85 -9.28 -6.84
C TRP A 707 29.51 -8.43 -5.74
N ALA A 708 29.61 -7.11 -5.93
CA ALA A 708 30.05 -6.16 -4.91
C ALA A 708 28.88 -5.64 -4.03
N GLY A 709 27.67 -6.21 -4.15
CA GLY A 709 26.49 -5.87 -3.34
C GLY A 709 25.54 -4.85 -3.95
N GLN A 710 25.79 -4.38 -5.19
CA GLN A 710 24.98 -3.36 -5.85
C GLN A 710 24.12 -3.94 -6.98
N GLY A 711 22.81 -4.06 -6.77
CA GLY A 711 21.87 -4.44 -7.83
C GLY A 711 21.56 -3.29 -8.80
N CYS A 712 20.89 -3.62 -9.91
CA CYS A 712 20.48 -2.63 -10.91
C CYS A 712 19.37 -3.17 -11.83
N THR A 713 18.69 -2.27 -12.54
CA THR A 713 17.80 -2.65 -13.66
C THR A 713 18.51 -2.44 -14.99
N LEU A 714 18.50 -3.46 -15.87
CA LEU A 714 19.15 -3.43 -17.19
C LEU A 714 18.16 -3.73 -18.31
N LEU A 715 18.00 -2.80 -19.25
CA LEU A 715 17.08 -2.92 -20.37
C LEU A 715 17.85 -3.15 -21.69
N LEU A 716 17.57 -4.24 -22.38
CA LEU A 716 18.09 -4.54 -23.71
C LEU A 716 17.09 -4.06 -24.77
N ALA A 717 17.44 -3.00 -25.47
CA ALA A 717 16.56 -2.31 -26.41
C ALA A 717 17.00 -2.53 -27.86
N GLY A 718 16.07 -2.81 -28.77
CA GLY A 718 16.38 -2.89 -30.20
C GLY A 718 15.23 -3.44 -31.04
N VAL A 719 15.36 -3.34 -32.36
CA VAL A 719 14.32 -3.77 -33.31
C VAL A 719 14.04 -5.28 -33.23
N SER A 720 12.87 -5.71 -33.71
CA SER A 720 12.55 -7.13 -33.79
C SER A 720 13.61 -7.94 -34.57
N GLY A 721 13.94 -9.14 -34.09
CA GLY A 721 14.92 -10.05 -34.70
C GLY A 721 16.41 -9.68 -34.50
N VAL A 722 16.72 -8.57 -33.81
CA VAL A 722 18.10 -8.08 -33.67
C VAL A 722 19.00 -8.94 -32.75
N GLY A 723 18.42 -9.91 -32.02
CA GLY A 723 19.16 -10.83 -31.15
C GLY A 723 19.23 -10.45 -29.67
N LYS A 724 18.28 -9.64 -29.17
CA LYS A 724 18.18 -9.23 -27.75
C LYS A 724 18.08 -10.44 -26.81
N THR A 725 17.12 -11.32 -27.05
CA THR A 725 16.91 -12.56 -26.28
C THR A 725 18.18 -13.41 -26.26
N ARG A 726 18.81 -13.63 -27.43
CA ARG A 726 20.05 -14.42 -27.50
C ARG A 726 21.19 -13.81 -26.67
N LEU A 727 21.35 -12.48 -26.72
CA LEU A 727 22.33 -11.76 -25.91
C LEU A 727 22.05 -11.91 -24.41
N ALA A 728 20.78 -11.77 -23.99
CA ALA A 728 20.37 -11.93 -22.60
C ALA A 728 20.69 -13.33 -22.07
N TYR A 729 20.39 -14.38 -22.83
CA TYR A 729 20.65 -15.76 -22.44
C TYR A 729 22.15 -16.08 -22.37
N GLU A 730 22.97 -15.53 -23.27
CA GLU A 730 24.44 -15.66 -23.18
C GLU A 730 25.01 -14.94 -21.95
N ALA A 731 24.42 -13.82 -21.55
CA ALA A 731 24.78 -13.16 -20.30
C ALA A 731 24.39 -14.02 -19.09
N LEU A 732 23.16 -14.53 -19.04
CA LEU A 732 22.68 -15.40 -17.96
C LEU A 732 23.52 -16.68 -17.81
N ARG A 733 23.94 -17.27 -18.93
CA ARG A 733 24.82 -18.44 -18.91
C ARG A 733 26.13 -18.14 -18.17
N ALA A 734 26.76 -17.00 -18.46
CA ALA A 734 27.98 -16.61 -17.77
C ALA A 734 27.76 -16.37 -16.26
N VAL A 735 26.57 -15.89 -15.87
CA VAL A 735 26.19 -15.71 -14.45
C VAL A 735 26.02 -17.05 -13.76
N ALA A 736 25.31 -17.98 -14.39
CA ALA A 736 25.13 -19.33 -13.86
C ALA A 736 26.48 -20.06 -13.71
N GLU A 737 27.38 -19.94 -14.71
CA GLU A 737 28.75 -20.47 -14.65
C GLU A 737 29.58 -19.83 -13.52
N ALA A 738 29.34 -18.56 -13.19
CA ALA A 738 29.94 -17.86 -12.07
C ALA A 738 29.29 -18.19 -10.70
N GLY A 739 28.19 -18.95 -10.69
CA GLY A 739 27.49 -19.40 -9.49
C GLY A 739 26.36 -18.50 -8.99
N GLY A 740 25.95 -17.50 -9.78
CA GLY A 740 24.77 -16.67 -9.50
C GLY A 740 23.45 -17.41 -9.75
N ILE A 741 22.36 -16.89 -9.20
CA ILE A 741 21.00 -17.41 -9.45
C ILE A 741 20.44 -16.72 -10.68
N THR A 742 19.87 -17.48 -11.62
CA THR A 742 19.22 -16.95 -12.82
C THR A 742 17.77 -17.40 -12.89
N MET A 743 16.86 -16.47 -13.17
CA MET A 743 15.44 -16.71 -13.36
C MET A 743 15.00 -16.07 -14.68
N VAL A 744 14.13 -16.75 -15.44
CA VAL A 744 13.71 -16.30 -16.77
C VAL A 744 12.22 -16.49 -16.95
N GLY A 745 11.52 -15.46 -17.39
CA GLY A 745 10.15 -15.55 -17.89
C GLY A 745 9.95 -14.65 -19.11
N ALA A 746 8.87 -14.89 -19.86
CA ALA A 746 8.58 -14.17 -21.09
C ALA A 746 7.18 -13.56 -21.06
N ALA A 747 7.03 -12.39 -21.69
CA ALA A 747 5.72 -11.81 -21.95
C ALA A 747 5.30 -12.11 -23.39
N TYR A 748 4.07 -12.59 -23.57
CA TYR A 748 3.52 -12.96 -24.89
C TYR A 748 2.39 -12.01 -25.28
N GLU A 749 2.41 -11.46 -26.50
CA GLU A 749 1.38 -10.54 -27.00
C GLU A 749 -0.05 -11.14 -26.95
N GLN A 750 -0.20 -12.46 -27.09
CA GLN A 750 -1.50 -13.16 -27.02
C GLN A 750 -1.95 -13.51 -25.60
N GLU A 751 -1.05 -13.40 -24.61
CA GLU A 751 -1.30 -13.77 -23.21
C GLU A 751 -1.13 -12.59 -22.24
N GLY A 752 -0.90 -11.37 -22.75
CA GLY A 752 -0.75 -10.12 -22.00
C GLY A 752 -1.99 -9.65 -21.21
N HIS A 753 -2.93 -10.56 -20.96
CA HIS A 753 -4.09 -10.40 -20.08
C HIS A 753 -3.92 -11.16 -18.76
N LEU A 754 -2.94 -12.07 -18.66
CA LEU A 754 -2.67 -12.86 -17.46
C LEU A 754 -1.75 -12.08 -16.53
N ALA A 755 -2.32 -11.56 -15.43
CA ALA A 755 -1.60 -10.78 -14.44
C ALA A 755 -0.36 -11.53 -13.91
N TYR A 756 0.78 -10.85 -13.91
CA TYR A 756 2.06 -11.34 -13.35
C TYR A 756 2.68 -12.54 -14.06
N HIS A 757 2.16 -12.96 -15.21
CA HIS A 757 2.58 -14.20 -15.87
C HIS A 757 4.11 -14.35 -16.07
N PRO A 758 4.86 -13.34 -16.56
CA PRO A 758 6.31 -13.49 -16.75
C PRO A 758 7.07 -13.74 -15.44
N PHE A 759 6.58 -13.21 -14.32
CA PHE A 759 7.19 -13.41 -13.00
C PHE A 759 6.82 -14.77 -12.41
N ILE A 760 5.57 -15.20 -12.60
CA ILE A 760 5.10 -16.53 -12.21
C ILE A 760 5.94 -17.58 -12.94
N GLU A 761 6.06 -17.48 -14.26
CA GLU A 761 6.85 -18.40 -15.09
C GLU A 761 8.31 -18.48 -14.63
N ALA A 762 8.92 -17.32 -14.35
CA ALA A 762 10.32 -17.26 -13.90
C ALA A 762 10.55 -17.95 -12.55
N ILE A 763 9.65 -17.73 -11.59
CA ILE A 763 9.76 -18.29 -10.25
C ILE A 763 9.40 -19.78 -10.24
N ASP A 764 8.32 -20.19 -10.92
CA ASP A 764 7.92 -21.60 -10.99
C ASP A 764 9.00 -22.46 -11.65
N ARG A 765 9.62 -21.96 -12.72
CA ARG A 765 10.76 -22.62 -13.37
C ARG A 765 11.93 -22.80 -12.40
N TYR A 766 12.30 -21.74 -11.68
CA TYR A 766 13.37 -21.81 -10.69
C TYR A 766 13.07 -22.80 -9.55
N LEU A 767 11.87 -22.74 -8.96
CA LEU A 767 11.47 -23.64 -7.89
C LEU A 767 11.47 -25.10 -8.37
N SER A 768 10.98 -25.36 -9.58
CA SER A 768 11.02 -26.68 -10.21
C SER A 768 12.46 -27.18 -10.39
N GLU A 769 13.39 -26.34 -10.83
CA GLU A 769 14.82 -26.68 -10.96
C GLU A 769 15.49 -26.97 -9.61
N GLN A 770 15.06 -26.27 -8.54
CA GLN A 770 15.50 -26.53 -7.16
C GLN A 770 14.78 -27.70 -6.49
N GLN A 771 13.88 -28.39 -7.20
CA GLN A 771 13.00 -29.43 -6.64
C GLN A 771 12.19 -28.94 -5.43
N GLN A 772 11.86 -27.65 -5.40
CA GLN A 772 10.98 -27.05 -4.40
C GLN A 772 9.53 -27.06 -4.86
N PRO A 773 8.55 -27.14 -3.93
CA PRO A 773 7.15 -27.11 -4.29
C PRO A 773 6.78 -25.76 -4.95
N PRO A 774 5.88 -25.76 -5.97
CA PRO A 774 5.37 -24.54 -6.60
C PRO A 774 4.75 -23.56 -5.58
N ASP A 775 4.34 -24.10 -4.43
CA ASP A 775 3.69 -23.43 -3.33
C ASP A 775 4.55 -22.32 -2.68
N HIS A 776 5.85 -22.36 -2.93
CA HIS A 776 6.80 -21.34 -2.50
C HIS A 776 6.78 -20.10 -3.41
N ASN A 777 6.04 -20.13 -4.52
CA ASN A 777 5.91 -18.98 -5.40
C ASN A 777 5.05 -17.89 -4.72
N PRO A 778 5.63 -16.72 -4.42
CA PRO A 778 4.95 -15.66 -3.67
C PRO A 778 3.79 -15.01 -4.43
N ILE A 779 3.64 -15.30 -5.74
CA ILE A 779 2.60 -14.74 -6.61
C ILE A 779 1.43 -15.72 -6.77
N THR A 780 1.69 -16.98 -7.11
CA THR A 780 0.60 -17.97 -7.33
C THR A 780 0.01 -18.51 -6.03
N HIS A 781 0.79 -18.53 -4.95
CA HIS A 781 0.35 -18.92 -3.60
C HIS A 781 0.19 -17.70 -2.69
N TYR A 782 0.08 -16.52 -3.30
CA TYR A 782 -0.36 -15.34 -2.60
C TYR A 782 -1.76 -15.59 -2.02
N ARG A 783 -1.86 -15.62 -0.70
CA ARG A 783 -3.16 -15.70 -0.03
C ARG A 783 -3.67 -14.27 0.14
N PRO A 784 -4.77 -13.90 -0.55
CA PRO A 784 -5.37 -12.58 -0.37
C PRO A 784 -5.69 -12.39 1.11
N MET A 785 -5.22 -11.29 1.68
CA MET A 785 -5.46 -10.98 3.09
C MET A 785 -6.92 -10.57 3.36
N GLY A 786 -7.81 -10.69 2.36
CA GLY A 786 -9.18 -10.23 2.42
C GLY A 786 -9.28 -8.70 2.51
N LEU A 787 -8.30 -8.00 1.93
CA LEU A 787 -8.28 -6.54 1.90
C LEU A 787 -9.37 -6.07 0.93
N THR A 788 -10.13 -5.03 1.30
CA THR A 788 -11.19 -4.47 0.46
C THR A 788 -10.64 -3.59 -0.68
N ASP A 789 -9.33 -3.30 -0.69
CA ASP A 789 -8.67 -2.42 -1.64
C ASP A 789 -7.67 -3.21 -2.53
N PRO A 790 -7.97 -3.35 -3.84
CA PRO A 790 -7.08 -4.00 -4.82
C PRO A 790 -5.66 -3.40 -4.88
N GLN A 791 -5.48 -2.12 -4.58
CA GLN A 791 -4.14 -1.49 -4.60
C GLN A 791 -3.27 -1.97 -3.43
N GLN A 792 -3.88 -2.24 -2.27
CA GLN A 792 -3.17 -2.77 -1.10
C GLN A 792 -2.84 -4.26 -1.24
N GLU A 793 -3.71 -5.01 -1.91
CA GLU A 793 -3.41 -6.41 -2.29
C GLU A 793 -2.22 -6.47 -3.25
N ASN A 794 -2.20 -5.61 -4.27
CA ASN A 794 -1.07 -5.51 -5.21
C ASN A 794 0.23 -5.13 -4.49
N SER A 795 0.20 -4.14 -3.59
CA SER A 795 1.38 -3.72 -2.81
C SER A 795 1.94 -4.84 -1.92
N SER A 796 1.07 -5.65 -1.34
CA SER A 796 1.46 -6.79 -0.49
C SER A 796 2.06 -7.94 -1.30
N LEU A 797 1.47 -8.26 -2.45
CA LEU A 797 2.03 -9.21 -3.42
C LEU A 797 3.41 -8.76 -3.92
N PHE A 798 3.57 -7.47 -4.21
CA PHE A 798 4.84 -6.90 -4.67
C PHE A 798 5.92 -7.02 -3.58
N LYS A 799 5.56 -6.74 -2.32
CA LYS A 799 6.46 -6.88 -1.18
C LYS A 799 6.86 -8.34 -0.95
N ALA A 800 5.93 -9.28 -1.02
CA ALA A 800 6.20 -10.71 -0.86
C ALA A 800 7.19 -11.20 -1.94
N THR A 801 6.96 -10.78 -3.19
CA THR A 801 7.85 -11.08 -4.32
C THR A 801 9.26 -10.52 -4.09
N ASN A 802 9.38 -9.27 -3.62
CA ASN A 802 10.68 -8.68 -3.31
C ASN A 802 11.41 -9.43 -2.18
N VAL A 803 10.73 -9.76 -1.09
CA VAL A 803 11.34 -10.53 0.03
C VAL A 803 11.86 -11.87 -0.44
N PHE A 804 11.10 -12.57 -1.30
CA PHE A 804 11.55 -13.82 -1.91
C PHE A 804 12.86 -13.62 -2.70
N LEU A 805 12.91 -12.62 -3.59
CA LEU A 805 14.11 -12.34 -4.39
C LEU A 805 15.30 -11.88 -3.53
N THR A 806 15.07 -11.09 -2.47
CA THR A 806 16.12 -10.63 -1.56
C THR A 806 16.74 -11.79 -0.78
N ARG A 807 15.93 -12.71 -0.23
CA ARG A 807 16.44 -13.90 0.48
C ARG A 807 17.29 -14.79 -0.43
N LEU A 808 16.93 -14.89 -1.70
CA LEU A 808 17.75 -15.62 -2.68
C LEU A 808 19.10 -14.92 -2.94
N ALA A 809 19.14 -13.60 -2.77
CA ALA A 809 20.28 -12.75 -3.06
C ALA A 809 21.29 -12.62 -1.89
N ASP A 810 21.03 -13.24 -0.73
CA ASP A 810 21.85 -13.08 0.48
C ASP A 810 23.32 -13.54 0.30
N ASP A 811 23.56 -14.61 -0.46
CA ASP A 811 24.90 -15.21 -0.62
C ASP A 811 25.49 -15.09 -2.04
N ARG A 812 24.67 -14.74 -3.03
CA ARG A 812 25.03 -14.71 -4.46
C ARG A 812 24.03 -13.83 -5.23
N PRO A 813 24.45 -13.16 -6.32
CA PRO A 813 23.55 -12.29 -7.04
C PRO A 813 22.44 -13.06 -7.74
N VAL A 814 21.27 -12.43 -7.78
CA VAL A 814 20.07 -12.94 -8.46
C VAL A 814 19.85 -12.13 -9.72
N VAL A 815 19.72 -12.80 -10.87
CA VAL A 815 19.37 -12.15 -12.14
C VAL A 815 18.02 -12.66 -12.61
N LEU A 816 17.02 -11.77 -12.63
CA LEU A 816 15.68 -12.05 -13.11
C LEU A 816 15.49 -11.39 -14.49
N LEU A 817 15.33 -12.21 -15.53
CA LEU A 817 15.07 -11.78 -16.90
C LEU A 817 13.57 -11.84 -17.22
N VAL A 818 13.01 -10.72 -17.67
CA VAL A 818 11.69 -10.64 -18.32
C VAL A 818 11.88 -10.36 -19.81
N ASP A 819 11.69 -11.39 -20.64
CA ASP A 819 11.80 -11.27 -22.09
C ASP A 819 10.54 -10.62 -22.69
N ASP A 820 10.74 -9.75 -23.68
CA ASP A 820 9.68 -9.02 -24.39
C ASP A 820 8.72 -8.22 -23.49
N LEU A 821 9.27 -7.53 -22.47
CA LEU A 821 8.53 -6.75 -21.46
C LEU A 821 7.45 -5.79 -22.01
N HIS A 822 7.61 -5.31 -23.25
CA HIS A 822 6.62 -4.48 -23.94
C HIS A 822 5.26 -5.16 -24.18
N ALA A 823 5.21 -6.49 -24.14
CA ALA A 823 3.99 -7.29 -24.28
C ALA A 823 3.34 -7.67 -22.94
N ALA A 824 3.90 -7.22 -21.80
CA ALA A 824 3.40 -7.55 -20.47
C ALA A 824 2.14 -6.74 -20.12
N ASP A 825 1.29 -7.33 -19.26
CA ASP A 825 0.10 -6.68 -18.72
C ASP A 825 0.45 -5.54 -17.73
N GLU A 826 -0.52 -4.67 -17.44
CA GLU A 826 -0.32 -3.52 -16.56
C GLU A 826 0.10 -3.90 -15.13
N ALA A 827 -0.40 -5.01 -14.60
CA ALA A 827 -0.02 -5.49 -13.27
C ALA A 827 1.43 -6.00 -13.26
N SER A 828 1.86 -6.75 -14.29
CA SER A 828 3.26 -7.15 -14.48
C SER A 828 4.19 -5.94 -14.62
N LEU A 829 3.81 -4.92 -15.40
CA LEU A 829 4.59 -3.68 -15.55
C LEU A 829 4.71 -2.92 -14.22
N SER A 830 3.64 -2.94 -13.41
CA SER A 830 3.62 -2.32 -12.07
C SER A 830 4.54 -3.06 -11.09
N LEU A 831 4.54 -4.40 -11.11
CA LEU A 831 5.47 -5.22 -10.34
C LEU A 831 6.93 -5.01 -10.78
N PHE A 832 7.19 -4.94 -12.09
CA PHE A 832 8.51 -4.62 -12.64
C PHE A 832 9.02 -3.27 -12.12
N HIS A 833 8.17 -2.24 -12.16
CA HIS A 833 8.51 -0.92 -11.64
C HIS A 833 8.84 -0.95 -10.14
N TYR A 834 8.02 -1.65 -9.35
CA TYR A 834 8.24 -1.80 -7.93
C TYR A 834 9.60 -2.47 -7.64
N LEU A 835 9.89 -3.60 -8.30
CA LEU A 835 11.15 -4.32 -8.12
C LEU A 835 12.36 -3.49 -8.55
N ALA A 836 12.26 -2.72 -9.64
CA ALA A 836 13.33 -1.84 -10.10
C ALA A 836 13.78 -0.85 -9.01
N ARG A 837 12.84 -0.32 -8.20
CA ARG A 837 13.14 0.58 -7.08
C ARG A 837 13.89 -0.11 -5.93
N GLN A 838 13.70 -1.42 -5.75
CA GLN A 838 14.31 -2.20 -4.66
C GLN A 838 15.72 -2.73 -5.01
N THR A 839 16.09 -2.76 -6.30
CA THR A 839 17.41 -3.27 -6.74
C THR A 839 18.60 -2.46 -6.22
N ARG A 840 18.41 -1.23 -5.73
CA ARG A 840 19.52 -0.36 -5.29
C ARG A 840 20.22 -0.82 -4.00
N SER A 841 19.55 -1.61 -3.17
CA SER A 841 20.02 -2.02 -1.84
C SER A 841 20.25 -3.52 -1.70
N THR A 842 20.16 -4.27 -2.79
CA THR A 842 20.26 -5.74 -2.80
C THR A 842 21.01 -6.20 -4.05
N PRO A 843 21.74 -7.32 -4.07
CA PRO A 843 22.45 -7.80 -5.25
C PRO A 843 21.49 -8.51 -6.24
N ILE A 844 20.41 -7.82 -6.59
CA ILE A 844 19.40 -8.25 -7.56
C ILE A 844 19.57 -7.47 -8.85
N ILE A 845 19.65 -8.16 -9.97
CA ILE A 845 19.64 -7.59 -11.31
C ILE A 845 18.31 -7.90 -11.96
N LEU A 846 17.55 -6.85 -12.24
CA LEU A 846 16.32 -6.94 -13.01
C LEU A 846 16.63 -6.66 -14.48
N MET A 847 16.67 -7.71 -15.31
CA MET A 847 16.96 -7.60 -16.74
C MET A 847 15.66 -7.68 -17.54
N ALA A 848 15.50 -6.87 -18.58
CA ALA A 848 14.39 -7.01 -19.51
C ALA A 848 14.77 -6.71 -20.95
N THR A 849 14.09 -7.35 -21.90
CA THR A 849 14.22 -7.01 -23.33
C THR A 849 12.98 -6.29 -23.82
N TYR A 850 13.14 -5.36 -24.76
CA TYR A 850 12.00 -4.72 -25.42
C TYR A 850 12.30 -4.26 -26.84
N ARG A 851 11.22 -4.06 -27.60
CA ARG A 851 11.24 -3.65 -29.00
C ARG A 851 11.19 -2.14 -29.16
N THR A 852 12.11 -1.59 -29.95
CA THR A 852 12.16 -0.14 -30.27
C THR A 852 11.33 0.23 -31.50
N ASP A 853 10.88 -0.76 -32.27
CA ASP A 853 10.01 -0.60 -33.44
C ASP A 853 8.51 -0.50 -33.08
N ILE A 854 8.20 -0.37 -31.79
CA ILE A 854 6.84 -0.15 -31.27
C ILE A 854 6.72 1.32 -30.89
N SER A 855 5.65 1.98 -31.32
CA SER A 855 5.45 3.41 -31.12
C SER A 855 5.27 3.72 -29.62
N ALA A 856 6.35 4.11 -28.95
CA ALA A 856 6.38 4.53 -27.54
C ALA A 856 5.79 5.94 -27.34
N ASN A 857 4.68 6.26 -28.01
CA ASN A 857 3.96 7.50 -27.74
C ASN A 857 3.28 7.37 -26.37
N GLY A 858 3.53 8.33 -25.49
CA GLY A 858 3.47 8.23 -24.02
C GLY A 858 2.12 8.00 -23.33
N VAL A 859 1.22 7.20 -23.92
CA VAL A 859 -0.07 6.81 -23.34
C VAL A 859 -0.20 5.29 -23.16
N SER A 860 0.73 4.47 -23.66
CA SER A 860 0.72 3.03 -23.38
C SER A 860 1.27 2.72 -21.97
N PRO A 861 0.74 1.71 -21.25
CA PRO A 861 1.27 1.29 -19.94
C PRO A 861 2.79 1.04 -19.95
N PHE A 862 3.30 0.42 -21.03
CA PHE A 862 4.74 0.21 -21.23
C PHE A 862 5.51 1.53 -21.45
N GLY A 863 4.96 2.48 -22.21
CA GLY A 863 5.54 3.81 -22.37
C GLY A 863 5.60 4.58 -21.04
N SER A 864 4.56 4.49 -20.22
CA SER A 864 4.51 5.05 -18.87
C SER A 864 5.59 4.44 -17.96
N LEU A 865 5.81 3.12 -18.03
CA LEU A 865 6.90 2.44 -17.33
C LEU A 865 8.27 2.98 -17.76
N LEU A 866 8.56 3.05 -19.07
CA LEU A 866 9.84 3.57 -19.56
C LEU A 866 10.08 5.01 -19.11
N ASN A 867 9.04 5.85 -19.13
CA ASN A 867 9.12 7.23 -18.63
C ASN A 867 9.36 7.30 -17.12
N ALA A 868 8.78 6.40 -16.33
CA ALA A 868 9.03 6.32 -14.89
C ALA A 868 10.48 5.88 -14.60
N LEU A 869 10.93 4.80 -15.23
CA LEU A 869 12.31 4.29 -15.08
C LEU A 869 13.37 5.31 -15.48
N TYR A 870 13.10 6.08 -16.55
CA TYR A 870 13.97 7.18 -16.99
C TYR A 870 13.98 8.34 -16.00
N ARG A 871 12.80 8.85 -15.59
CA ARG A 871 12.67 9.98 -14.65
C ARG A 871 13.30 9.68 -13.29
N GLU A 872 13.12 8.47 -12.79
CA GLU A 872 13.62 8.05 -11.47
C GLU A 872 15.06 7.51 -11.51
N GLN A 873 15.69 7.46 -12.70
CA GLN A 873 17.03 6.90 -12.93
C GLN A 873 17.17 5.48 -12.37
N LEU A 874 16.21 4.62 -12.69
CA LEU A 874 16.14 3.25 -12.17
C LEU A 874 16.77 2.21 -13.10
N SER A 875 17.04 2.55 -14.37
CA SER A 875 17.50 1.58 -15.38
C SER A 875 18.68 2.06 -16.21
N GLN A 876 19.56 1.13 -16.59
CA GLN A 876 20.56 1.29 -17.66
C GLN A 876 20.03 0.66 -18.95
N VAL A 877 20.28 1.29 -20.10
CA VAL A 877 19.79 0.79 -21.39
C VAL A 877 20.96 0.39 -22.28
N VAL A 878 21.01 -0.87 -22.72
CA VAL A 878 21.94 -1.38 -23.73
C VAL A 878 21.20 -1.48 -25.05
N ARG A 879 21.61 -0.67 -26.03
CA ARG A 879 20.99 -0.65 -27.36
C ARG A 879 21.66 -1.68 -28.27
N VAL A 880 20.90 -2.69 -28.67
CA VAL A 880 21.33 -3.76 -29.56
C VAL A 880 21.12 -3.30 -31.02
N GLN A 881 22.21 -3.03 -31.73
CA GLN A 881 22.19 -2.49 -33.10
C GLN A 881 22.14 -3.59 -34.16
N SER A 882 21.94 -3.29 -35.45
CA SER A 882 22.14 -4.29 -36.51
C SER A 882 23.60 -4.76 -36.61
N LEU A 883 23.84 -5.96 -37.14
CA LEU A 883 25.18 -6.50 -37.35
C LEU A 883 25.95 -5.69 -38.40
N SER A 884 27.27 -5.59 -38.20
CA SER A 884 28.18 -5.13 -39.24
C SER A 884 28.30 -6.17 -40.37
N ALA A 885 28.74 -5.74 -41.55
CA ALA A 885 28.96 -6.65 -42.68
C ALA A 885 29.95 -7.79 -42.34
N GLU A 886 30.96 -7.51 -41.50
CA GLU A 886 31.93 -8.52 -41.05
C GLU A 886 31.28 -9.53 -40.09
N ALA A 887 30.43 -9.09 -39.17
CA ALA A 887 29.70 -9.97 -38.26
C ALA A 887 28.66 -10.82 -39.01
N ALA A 888 27.96 -10.21 -39.96
CA ALA A 888 27.03 -10.94 -40.82
C ALA A 888 27.74 -11.98 -41.70
N ALA A 889 28.96 -11.69 -42.20
CA ALA A 889 29.78 -12.66 -42.92
C ALA A 889 30.01 -13.94 -42.09
N LYS A 890 30.48 -13.78 -40.85
CA LYS A 890 30.73 -14.90 -39.92
C LYS A 890 29.45 -15.71 -39.64
N LEU A 891 28.30 -15.06 -39.54
CA LEU A 891 27.00 -15.74 -39.36
C LEU A 891 26.57 -16.55 -40.60
N ILE A 892 26.78 -15.99 -41.80
CA ILE A 892 26.51 -16.64 -43.08
C ILE A 892 27.42 -17.86 -43.26
N GLU A 893 28.73 -17.69 -43.01
CA GLU A 893 29.74 -18.74 -43.13
C GLU A 893 29.46 -19.91 -42.19
N HIS A 894 29.05 -19.61 -40.95
CA HIS A 894 28.62 -20.63 -40.01
C HIS A 894 27.37 -21.38 -40.50
N THR A 895 26.38 -20.66 -41.04
CA THR A 895 25.14 -21.25 -41.55
C THR A 895 25.39 -22.16 -42.76
N LEU A 896 26.31 -21.76 -43.65
CA LEU A 896 26.67 -22.50 -44.86
C LEU A 896 27.76 -23.56 -44.65
N ALA A 897 28.35 -23.62 -43.45
CA ALA A 897 29.52 -24.47 -43.13
C ALA A 897 30.69 -24.29 -44.13
N GLY A 898 31.06 -23.04 -44.43
CA GLY A 898 32.17 -22.71 -45.34
C GLY A 898 32.29 -21.21 -45.63
N GLU A 899 33.41 -20.78 -46.21
CA GLU A 899 33.65 -19.36 -46.55
C GLU A 899 32.60 -18.83 -47.55
N ALA A 900 32.19 -17.57 -47.40
CA ALA A 900 31.23 -16.92 -48.29
C ALA A 900 31.92 -15.84 -49.14
N ASP A 901 31.51 -15.72 -50.40
CA ASP A 901 31.99 -14.64 -51.27
C ASP A 901 31.56 -13.26 -50.74
N PRO A 902 32.45 -12.24 -50.69
CA PRO A 902 32.10 -10.91 -50.20
C PRO A 902 30.90 -10.26 -50.92
N ALA A 903 30.67 -10.56 -52.20
CA ALA A 903 29.51 -10.06 -52.93
C ALA A 903 28.20 -10.71 -52.46
N LEU A 904 28.24 -12.00 -52.11
CA LEU A 904 27.10 -12.70 -51.51
C LEU A 904 26.79 -12.13 -50.11
N VAL A 905 27.81 -11.94 -49.28
CA VAL A 905 27.67 -11.33 -47.95
C VAL A 905 27.07 -9.94 -48.06
N LYS A 906 27.61 -9.09 -48.94
CA LYS A 906 27.11 -7.73 -49.15
C LYS A 906 25.64 -7.73 -49.57
N ALA A 907 25.26 -8.57 -50.52
CA ALA A 907 23.89 -8.63 -51.01
C ALA A 907 22.91 -9.12 -49.93
N ILE A 908 23.26 -10.12 -49.12
CA ILE A 908 22.42 -10.58 -48.00
C ILE A 908 22.31 -9.49 -46.92
N CYS A 909 23.41 -8.81 -46.59
CA CYS A 909 23.43 -7.71 -45.63
C CYS A 909 22.56 -6.51 -46.06
N GLU A 910 22.57 -6.16 -47.36
CA GLU A 910 21.76 -5.07 -47.89
C GLU A 910 20.26 -5.38 -47.80
N ILE A 911 19.84 -6.62 -48.11
CA ILE A 911 18.43 -7.03 -47.98
C ILE A 911 18.02 -7.16 -46.51
N ALA A 912 18.89 -7.71 -45.66
CA ALA A 912 18.59 -7.95 -44.25
C ALA A 912 18.79 -6.71 -43.35
N GLU A 913 19.39 -5.63 -43.88
CA GLU A 913 19.83 -4.46 -43.11
C GLU A 913 20.66 -4.83 -41.87
N GLY A 914 21.48 -5.88 -41.99
CA GLY A 914 22.27 -6.44 -40.89
C GLY A 914 21.47 -7.08 -39.75
N ASN A 915 20.17 -7.33 -39.89
CA ASN A 915 19.38 -8.01 -38.86
C ASN A 915 19.70 -9.54 -38.84
N PRO A 916 20.22 -10.09 -37.72
CA PRO A 916 20.66 -11.48 -37.64
C PRO A 916 19.60 -12.50 -38.06
N PHE A 917 18.33 -12.30 -37.65
CA PHE A 917 17.24 -13.21 -37.98
C PHE A 917 17.05 -13.31 -39.50
N TYR A 918 16.98 -12.17 -40.19
CA TYR A 918 16.82 -12.15 -41.64
C TYR A 918 18.07 -12.64 -42.37
N VAL A 919 19.27 -12.30 -41.91
CA VAL A 919 20.53 -12.83 -42.46
C VAL A 919 20.50 -14.36 -42.44
N GLN A 920 20.10 -14.97 -41.32
CA GLN A 920 20.03 -16.42 -41.17
C GLN A 920 18.91 -17.03 -42.04
N GLN A 921 17.70 -16.46 -42.03
CA GLN A 921 16.58 -16.98 -42.82
C GLN A 921 16.84 -16.91 -44.33
N ILE A 922 17.39 -15.79 -44.83
CA ILE A 922 17.75 -15.65 -46.24
C ILE A 922 18.82 -16.67 -46.62
N THR A 923 19.86 -16.81 -45.79
CA THR A 923 20.95 -17.77 -46.04
C THR A 923 20.45 -19.21 -46.08
N GLN A 924 19.62 -19.62 -45.12
CA GLN A 924 19.03 -20.96 -45.07
C GLN A 924 18.08 -21.23 -46.24
N ALA A 925 17.25 -20.25 -46.62
CA ALA A 925 16.36 -20.37 -47.77
C ALA A 925 17.15 -20.55 -49.07
N MET A 926 18.19 -19.74 -49.28
CA MET A 926 19.05 -19.85 -50.46
C MET A 926 19.80 -21.19 -50.55
N GLN A 927 20.24 -21.73 -49.42
CA GLN A 927 20.88 -23.05 -49.35
C GLN A 927 19.87 -24.16 -49.69
N ARG A 928 18.65 -24.09 -49.14
CA ARG A 928 17.58 -25.08 -49.36
C ARG A 928 17.07 -25.07 -50.80
N GLU A 929 16.93 -23.90 -51.40
CA GLU A 929 16.51 -23.72 -52.81
C GLU A 929 17.62 -24.08 -53.82
N GLY A 930 18.84 -24.41 -53.35
CA GLY A 930 19.97 -24.74 -54.22
C GLY A 930 20.47 -23.56 -55.06
N ARG A 931 20.23 -22.32 -54.60
CA ARG A 931 20.57 -21.08 -55.32
C ARG A 931 22.01 -20.62 -55.08
N LEU A 932 22.77 -21.37 -54.28
CA LEU A 932 24.18 -21.13 -53.99
C LEU A 932 25.04 -22.22 -54.62
N VAL A 933 26.16 -21.82 -55.21
CA VAL A 933 27.17 -22.74 -55.74
C VAL A 933 28.43 -22.65 -54.91
N HIS A 934 28.94 -23.81 -54.48
CA HIS A 934 30.23 -23.92 -53.81
C HIS A 934 31.33 -24.11 -54.87
N ALA A 935 32.21 -23.13 -55.04
CA ALA A 935 33.29 -23.21 -56.01
C ALA A 935 34.52 -22.45 -55.52
N GLN A 936 35.72 -23.01 -55.75
CA GLN A 936 36.99 -22.50 -55.23
C GLN A 936 37.01 -22.36 -53.69
N GLY A 937 36.30 -23.25 -52.97
CA GLY A 937 36.24 -23.25 -51.50
C GLY A 937 35.33 -22.18 -50.89
N ARG A 938 34.54 -21.47 -51.72
CA ARG A 938 33.59 -20.44 -51.25
C ARG A 938 32.19 -20.65 -51.81
N TRP A 939 31.19 -20.27 -51.03
CA TRP A 939 29.81 -20.15 -51.45
C TRP A 939 29.59 -18.83 -52.19
N ARG A 940 29.01 -18.89 -53.40
CA ARG A 940 28.71 -17.71 -54.21
C ARG A 940 27.40 -17.84 -54.99
N LEU A 941 26.88 -16.70 -55.45
CA LEU A 941 25.79 -16.66 -56.43
C LEU A 941 26.27 -17.20 -57.78
N PRO A 942 25.42 -17.93 -58.54
CA PRO A 942 25.75 -18.32 -59.90
C PRO A 942 25.97 -17.07 -60.78
N PRO A 943 26.90 -17.11 -61.77
CA PRO A 943 27.18 -15.96 -62.62
C PRO A 943 25.92 -15.43 -63.32
N GLY A 944 25.68 -14.11 -63.27
CA GLY A 944 24.51 -13.46 -63.88
C GLY A 944 23.22 -13.55 -63.07
N SER A 945 23.24 -14.12 -61.86
CA SER A 945 22.09 -14.19 -60.96
C SER A 945 22.02 -12.95 -60.07
N ALA A 946 20.89 -12.25 -60.07
CA ALA A 946 20.60 -11.28 -59.02
C ALA A 946 20.12 -11.99 -57.75
N LEU A 947 20.48 -11.46 -56.58
CA LEU A 947 19.90 -11.90 -55.31
C LEU A 947 18.42 -11.48 -55.30
N GLN A 948 17.52 -12.45 -55.53
CA GLN A 948 16.07 -12.20 -55.38
C GLN A 948 15.62 -12.70 -54.02
N VAL A 949 14.90 -11.84 -53.29
CA VAL A 949 14.24 -12.19 -52.03
C VAL A 949 13.42 -13.47 -52.23
N PRO A 950 13.74 -14.56 -51.50
CA PRO A 950 12.98 -15.80 -51.54
C PRO A 950 11.49 -15.52 -51.38
N SER A 951 10.63 -16.18 -52.19
CA SER A 951 9.19 -15.91 -52.16
C SER A 951 8.58 -16.13 -50.78
N GLU A 952 9.10 -17.09 -50.02
CA GLU A 952 8.71 -17.42 -48.65
C GLU A 952 9.00 -16.30 -47.63
N LEU A 953 9.96 -15.40 -47.92
CA LEU A 953 10.38 -14.32 -47.02
C LEU A 953 9.84 -12.94 -47.44
N ARG A 954 9.15 -12.85 -48.59
CA ARG A 954 8.60 -11.58 -49.10
C ARG A 954 7.55 -10.98 -48.17
N ASP A 955 6.67 -11.80 -47.62
CA ASP A 955 5.62 -11.34 -46.71
C ASP A 955 6.21 -10.87 -45.37
N LEU A 956 7.22 -11.59 -44.86
CA LEU A 956 7.97 -11.28 -43.63
C LEU A 956 8.76 -9.96 -43.73
N LEU A 957 9.31 -9.66 -44.91
CA LEU A 957 9.99 -8.39 -45.20
C LEU A 957 9.00 -7.25 -45.47
N ARG A 958 7.87 -7.54 -46.14
CA ARG A 958 6.79 -6.56 -46.38
C ARG A 958 6.16 -6.07 -45.08
N GLU A 959 5.89 -6.99 -44.15
CA GLU A 959 5.32 -6.68 -42.83
C GLU A 959 6.25 -5.79 -41.99
N ARG A 960 7.57 -5.97 -42.12
CA ARG A 960 8.58 -5.10 -41.49
C ARG A 960 8.61 -3.70 -42.08
N VAL A 961 8.58 -3.57 -43.41
CA VAL A 961 8.54 -2.26 -44.10
C VAL A 961 7.29 -1.47 -43.70
N GLN A 962 6.14 -2.14 -43.57
CA GLN A 962 4.90 -1.51 -43.09
C GLN A 962 5.00 -1.01 -41.64
N ARG A 963 5.73 -1.71 -40.76
CA ARG A 963 5.91 -1.34 -39.34
C ARG A 963 6.90 -0.21 -39.09
N LEU A 964 7.90 -0.01 -39.96
CA LEU A 964 8.94 1.01 -39.80
C LEU A 964 8.51 2.42 -40.26
N GLY A 965 7.30 2.60 -40.79
CA GLY A 965 6.74 3.91 -41.12
C GLY A 965 7.44 4.66 -42.27
N SER A 966 8.39 4.03 -42.96
CA SER A 966 9.03 4.62 -44.13
C SER A 966 8.22 4.31 -45.40
N THR A 967 7.77 5.35 -46.09
CA THR A 967 7.45 5.26 -47.52
C THR A 967 8.69 4.82 -48.28
N VAL A 968 8.72 3.57 -48.74
CA VAL A 968 9.67 3.12 -49.76
C VAL A 968 8.85 2.84 -51.01
N GLU A 969 9.10 3.63 -52.06
CA GLU A 969 8.59 3.39 -53.40
C GLU A 969 9.11 2.04 -53.91
N THR A 970 8.15 1.21 -54.37
CA THR A 970 8.20 0.01 -55.23
C THR A 970 9.49 -0.77 -55.40
#